data_AF-A0A261Y151-F1
#
_entry.id   AF-A0A261Y151-F1
#
_cell.length_a   1.000
_cell.length_b   1.000
_cell.length_c   1.000
_cell.angle_alpha   90.00
_cell.angle_beta   90.00
_cell.angle_gamma   90.00
#
_symmetry.space_group_name_H-M   'P 1'
#
loop_
_entity.id
_entity.type
_entity.pdbx_description
1 polymer ?
#
loop_
_entity_poly.entity_id
_entity_poly.type
_entity_poly.pdbx_seq_one_letter_code
_entity_poly.pdbx_strand_id
1 'polypeptide(L)'
;MRVLGLNSGTSLDGIDLALCDFWSEEDILNVRLIAHGEKQLPDAIRRQVLDIIHANRASLDALTELNFQLGEAFGQACLAFCEEKGIRMDEEVDVISCHGQTIWHLVEPHRTRSTWQTTESAVIAHLTGKTVVSDMRVADVAAGGFGAPLVSFLDAMMFCDPIKTRALQNIGGIEAATSFDTGPGNVLIDHAVRHFTNGQMHYDKDGQMGAQGKVDQTLVDALMSHPYFSQSPPKTTGRELFGDVYCEHFIQEAQAKGLSPSDVIATLTAFTAQSIGQAYRDFGPALDECYIGGGGGYNPTLMKLLQEQLPNTRVVLMEETGIPASAKEGLLFALIGHECIHGRPSNLPNCTGAKERKVLGKITPSNNYLAVMRRALDGQTERGVVDNEVYYMLYSTANLSRLSKDVLEYTLQWTQGYIWQKDPFRLVVGRDEQGLACLKGTTRFDDCLDDEWFIVFLLLKISDHFPDVVIRVNDNDGEFLLIEAAMELPSWLDPDTSDNRVYLYQSNIHIIPLPKTPFEIMTIPPGKLRTRDAVRIVRDESIATVAAPNIQRAAFQRPMKYPAALQDHHHKAFATVPIPVAYLLQQDPSLIAPAIEAFYTRDALTMQASTRMSKFPPSPSTTALITFTKPLYAQLVSQKFYPPKLFTLPPRSTGTLYKRAELGMKVDYDIERDDRWHRFKSALTRNQYFRDELPGSALYKELEAQAKEQYLQTWRQRSEEDEEDQPVPFHKRIDALLADFDPSTFKPTSNDKEDDDAWLNIRPEDLEALLKQHAPTASARENLQGSGEMDLENMMRQFESFLSGGAGLKGAEFIGEGSDDEDEEVDDDEENEEDEAPVQFDVAEFMRLLHPHASTADEVEENEEEALDAEVRSYPNLLATYRPSVSKIRELDEDEHELNEDDTVDDQVSINLATVENLLESFKSQQGLPGPLSGILGGLGVVLPRDEGKENEEEAS
;
A
#
# COMPACT_ATOMS: atom_id res chain seq x y z
N MET A 1 8.86 12.62 7.14
CA MET A 1 9.16 12.02 5.83
C MET A 1 9.70 13.13 4.96
N ARG A 2 10.90 12.95 4.40
CA ARG A 2 11.57 13.94 3.56
C ARG A 2 11.38 13.64 2.09
N VAL A 3 10.73 14.55 1.39
CA VAL A 3 10.41 14.43 -0.04
C VAL A 3 11.13 15.53 -0.82
N LEU A 4 11.88 15.14 -1.85
CA LEU A 4 12.50 16.05 -2.80
C LEU A 4 11.54 16.25 -3.98
N GLY A 5 10.86 17.39 -4.03
CA GLY A 5 9.98 17.75 -5.14
C GLY A 5 10.75 18.39 -6.30
N LEU A 6 10.39 18.00 -7.53
CA LEU A 6 10.98 18.46 -8.78
C LEU A 6 9.90 18.98 -9.74
N ASN A 7 10.18 20.12 -10.37
CA ASN A 7 9.39 20.65 -11.47
C ASN A 7 10.27 21.23 -12.57
N SER A 8 9.79 21.21 -13.82
CA SER A 8 10.31 22.07 -14.88
C SER A 8 9.11 22.70 -15.58
N GLY A 9 8.99 24.02 -15.43
CA GLY A 9 7.89 24.80 -15.98
C GLY A 9 7.87 24.81 -17.51
N THR A 10 6.84 25.41 -18.08
CA THR A 10 6.71 25.60 -19.53
C THR A 10 7.68 26.65 -20.08
N SER A 11 8.32 27.44 -19.20
CA SER A 11 9.43 28.35 -19.52
C SER A 11 10.71 27.62 -19.91
N LEU A 12 10.88 26.35 -19.51
CA LEU A 12 12.07 25.52 -19.79
C LEU A 12 13.41 26.18 -19.40
N ASP A 13 13.39 27.08 -18.43
CA ASP A 13 14.53 27.80 -17.89
C ASP A 13 15.39 26.93 -16.97
N GLY A 14 14.74 26.10 -16.16
CA GLY A 14 15.41 25.20 -15.24
C GLY A 14 14.51 24.14 -14.63
N ILE A 15 15.14 23.31 -13.78
CA ILE A 15 14.51 22.30 -12.94
C ILE A 15 14.51 22.86 -11.53
N ASP A 16 13.33 23.16 -11.00
CA ASP A 16 13.11 23.58 -9.62
C ASP A 16 13.19 22.38 -8.68
N LEU A 17 13.92 22.53 -7.58
CA LEU A 17 14.07 21.51 -6.55
C LEU A 17 13.72 22.07 -5.17
N ALA A 18 12.94 21.32 -4.40
CA ALA A 18 12.66 21.62 -3.00
C ALA A 18 12.66 20.35 -2.14
N LEU A 19 13.58 20.27 -1.18
CA LEU A 19 13.56 19.22 -0.16
C LEU A 19 12.68 19.68 1.01
N CYS A 20 11.62 18.93 1.28
CA CYS A 20 10.64 19.25 2.32
C CYS A 20 10.57 18.11 3.34
N ASP A 21 10.56 18.43 4.63
CA ASP A 21 10.27 17.48 5.71
C ASP A 21 8.81 17.61 6.14
N PHE A 22 8.06 16.51 6.05
CA PHE A 22 6.67 16.42 6.44
C PHE A 22 6.53 15.59 7.73
N TRP A 23 5.77 16.08 8.70
CA TRP A 23 5.42 15.32 9.90
C TRP A 23 4.01 15.68 10.37
N SER A 24 3.34 14.75 11.03
CA SER A 24 2.04 14.99 11.63
C SER A 24 2.17 15.24 13.12
N GLU A 25 1.45 16.23 13.65
CA GLU A 25 1.31 16.51 15.08
C GLU A 25 -0.15 16.91 15.34
N GLU A 26 -0.85 16.20 16.23
CA GLU A 26 -2.27 16.47 16.57
C GLU A 26 -3.20 16.61 15.34
N ASP A 27 -3.12 15.66 14.39
CA ASP A 27 -3.86 15.67 13.10
C ASP A 27 -3.54 16.84 12.15
N ILE A 28 -2.53 17.66 12.46
CA ILE A 28 -2.04 18.73 11.58
C ILE A 28 -0.81 18.22 10.83
N LEU A 29 -0.90 18.24 9.50
CA LEU A 29 0.27 18.02 8.65
C LEU A 29 1.15 19.28 8.66
N ASN A 30 2.33 19.14 9.23
CA ASN A 30 3.35 20.18 9.25
C ASN A 30 4.37 19.95 8.14
N VAL A 31 4.90 21.03 7.60
CA VAL A 31 5.94 21.02 6.59
C VAL A 31 7.07 21.98 6.93
N ARG A 32 8.30 21.55 6.69
CA ARG A 32 9.50 22.38 6.76
C ARG A 32 10.27 22.30 5.46
N LEU A 33 10.46 23.44 4.81
CA LEU A 33 11.37 23.55 3.67
C LEU A 33 12.82 23.47 4.18
N ILE A 34 13.51 22.36 3.87
CA ILE A 34 14.90 22.14 4.29
C ILE A 34 15.86 22.90 3.37
N ALA A 35 15.65 22.74 2.06
CA ALA A 35 16.47 23.37 1.03
C ALA A 35 15.65 23.55 -0.25
N HIS A 36 16.00 24.56 -1.04
CA HIS A 36 15.46 24.75 -2.37
C HIS A 36 16.53 25.31 -3.32
N GLY A 37 16.29 25.21 -4.62
CA GLY A 37 17.17 25.72 -5.66
C GLY A 37 16.68 25.37 -7.05
N GLU A 38 17.44 25.80 -8.05
CA GLU A 38 17.14 25.57 -9.45
C GLU A 38 18.40 25.02 -10.13
N LYS A 39 18.24 24.07 -11.05
CA LYS A 39 19.32 23.55 -11.90
C LYS A 39 18.97 23.77 -13.36
N GLN A 40 19.92 24.31 -14.12
CA GLN A 40 19.70 24.60 -15.53
C GLN A 40 19.40 23.31 -16.32
N LEU A 41 18.34 23.32 -17.11
CA LEU A 41 18.07 22.26 -18.07
C LEU A 41 19.07 22.35 -19.23
N PRO A 42 19.73 21.26 -19.66
CA PRO A 42 20.69 21.30 -20.75
C PRO A 42 20.10 21.92 -22.03
N ASP A 43 20.80 22.90 -22.61
CA ASP A 43 20.31 23.67 -23.77
C ASP A 43 19.93 22.80 -24.98
N ALA A 44 20.54 21.62 -25.12
CA ALA A 44 20.20 20.67 -26.18
C ALA A 44 18.81 20.06 -25.96
N ILE A 45 18.52 19.59 -24.74
CA ILE A 45 17.22 19.03 -24.36
C ILE A 45 16.15 20.12 -24.44
N ARG A 46 16.43 21.33 -23.93
CA ARG A 46 15.52 22.47 -24.04
C ARG A 46 15.11 22.75 -25.49
N ARG A 47 16.09 22.81 -26.40
CA ARG A 47 15.82 23.03 -27.83
C ARG A 47 14.98 21.91 -28.43
N GLN A 48 15.29 20.65 -28.13
CA GLN A 48 14.52 19.51 -28.62
C GLN A 48 13.06 19.53 -28.16
N VAL A 49 12.79 19.84 -26.88
CA VAL A 49 11.43 20.00 -26.36
C VAL A 49 10.69 21.12 -27.10
N LEU A 50 11.31 22.30 -27.26
CA LEU A 50 10.73 23.42 -27.98
C LEU A 50 10.43 23.08 -29.44
N ASP A 51 11.36 22.41 -30.13
CA ASP A 51 11.20 22.03 -31.53
C ASP A 51 10.01 21.07 -31.69
N ILE A 52 9.85 20.10 -30.78
CA ILE A 52 8.72 19.15 -30.78
C ILE A 52 7.38 19.88 -30.56
N ILE A 53 7.33 20.77 -29.57
CA ILE A 53 6.12 21.54 -29.24
C ILE A 53 5.75 22.48 -30.41
N HIS A 54 6.71 23.23 -30.94
CA HIS A 54 6.46 24.18 -32.03
C HIS A 54 6.10 23.50 -33.35
N ALA A 55 6.78 22.39 -33.68
CA ALA A 55 6.46 21.64 -34.89
C ALA A 55 5.16 20.83 -34.74
N ASN A 56 4.70 20.59 -33.50
CA ASN A 56 3.65 19.65 -33.16
C ASN A 56 3.83 18.30 -33.87
N ARG A 57 5.09 17.85 -33.93
CA ARG A 57 5.50 16.65 -34.67
C ARG A 57 6.82 16.14 -34.13
N ALA A 58 6.90 14.83 -33.91
CA ALA A 58 8.11 14.11 -33.54
C ALA A 58 8.08 12.68 -34.10
N SER A 59 9.24 12.06 -34.28
CA SER A 59 9.32 10.61 -34.49
C SER A 59 9.18 9.88 -33.15
N LEU A 60 8.75 8.61 -33.18
CA LEU A 60 8.70 7.78 -31.98
C LEU A 60 10.08 7.66 -31.33
N ASP A 61 11.13 7.54 -32.13
CA ASP A 61 12.52 7.51 -31.66
C ASP A 61 12.87 8.78 -30.87
N ALA A 62 12.56 9.96 -31.42
CA ALA A 62 12.86 11.24 -30.76
C ALA A 62 12.11 11.42 -29.43
N LEU A 63 10.86 10.94 -29.35
CA LEU A 63 10.06 10.97 -28.12
C LEU A 63 10.59 10.00 -27.07
N THR A 64 11.00 8.81 -27.51
CA THR A 64 11.58 7.77 -26.64
C THR A 64 12.92 8.22 -26.06
N GLU A 65 13.80 8.77 -26.90
CA GLU A 65 15.09 9.33 -26.47
C GLU A 65 14.89 10.50 -25.50
N LEU A 66 13.99 11.43 -25.83
CA LEU A 66 13.72 12.60 -25.00
C LEU A 66 13.24 12.22 -23.58
N ASN A 67 12.39 11.18 -23.46
CA ASN A 67 11.93 10.69 -22.16
C ASN A 67 13.11 10.29 -21.24
N PHE A 68 14.06 9.52 -21.77
CA PHE A 68 15.25 9.08 -21.03
C PHE A 68 16.24 10.22 -20.78
N GLN A 69 16.48 11.08 -21.76
CA GLN A 69 17.36 12.25 -21.60
C GLN A 69 16.86 13.19 -20.49
N LEU A 70 15.55 13.41 -20.41
CA LEU A 70 14.94 14.17 -19.32
C LEU A 70 15.09 13.43 -17.98
N GLY A 71 14.87 12.11 -17.95
CA GLY A 71 15.13 11.28 -16.77
C GLY A 71 16.56 11.42 -16.24
N GLU A 72 17.55 11.39 -17.14
CA GLU A 72 18.96 11.59 -16.80
C GLU A 72 19.23 13.01 -16.28
N ALA A 73 18.72 14.03 -16.97
CA ALA A 73 18.91 15.42 -16.58
C ALA A 73 18.30 15.72 -15.20
N PHE A 74 17.10 15.21 -14.91
CA PHE A 74 16.45 15.36 -13.61
C PHE A 74 17.15 14.56 -12.51
N GLY A 75 17.59 13.33 -12.79
CA GLY A 75 18.37 12.52 -11.84
C GLY A 75 19.70 13.19 -11.48
N GLN A 76 20.42 13.71 -12.47
CA GLN A 76 21.66 14.47 -12.26
C GLN A 76 21.41 15.78 -11.50
N ALA A 77 20.32 16.49 -11.79
CA ALA A 77 19.92 17.69 -11.05
C ALA A 77 19.69 17.39 -9.56
N CYS A 78 19.06 16.26 -9.22
CA CYS A 78 18.86 15.82 -7.84
C CYS A 78 20.20 15.59 -7.11
N LEU A 79 21.11 14.85 -7.75
CA LEU A 79 22.43 14.55 -7.17
C LEU A 79 23.25 15.83 -6.97
N ALA A 80 23.33 16.68 -8.00
CA ALA A 80 24.06 17.95 -7.94
C ALA A 80 23.45 18.96 -6.96
N PHE A 81 22.14 18.92 -6.76
CA PHE A 81 21.47 19.72 -5.74
C PHE A 81 21.80 19.22 -4.32
N CYS A 82 21.73 17.91 -4.10
CA CYS A 82 22.06 17.32 -2.81
C CYS A 82 23.53 17.57 -2.44
N GLU A 83 24.45 17.39 -3.39
CA GLU A 83 25.87 17.68 -3.20
C GLU A 83 26.11 19.16 -2.84
N GLU A 84 25.53 20.10 -3.58
CA GLU A 84 25.67 21.54 -3.33
C GLU A 84 25.15 21.94 -1.95
N LYS A 85 24.04 21.35 -1.51
CA LYS A 85 23.41 21.67 -0.21
C LYS A 85 23.95 20.83 0.95
N GLY A 86 24.89 19.92 0.71
CA GLY A 86 25.45 19.02 1.72
C GLY A 86 24.44 18.00 2.26
N ILE A 87 23.43 17.65 1.47
CA ILE A 87 22.37 16.69 1.80
C ILE A 87 22.84 15.30 1.35
N ARG A 88 22.76 14.32 2.26
CA ARG A 88 23.09 12.93 1.93
C ARG A 88 21.88 12.23 1.32
N MET A 89 21.89 11.99 0.00
CA MET A 89 20.78 11.36 -0.74
C MET A 89 20.27 10.11 -0.01
N ASP A 90 21.17 9.17 0.33
CA ASP A 90 20.80 7.88 0.92
C ASP A 90 20.15 7.99 2.30
N GLU A 91 20.51 8.98 3.11
CA GLU A 91 20.07 9.08 4.51
C GLU A 91 18.98 10.13 4.75
N GLU A 92 18.90 11.16 3.90
CA GLU A 92 18.10 12.36 4.16
C GLU A 92 16.99 12.59 3.13
N VAL A 93 16.96 11.83 2.04
CA VAL A 93 15.87 11.86 1.06
C VAL A 93 15.15 10.52 1.08
N ASP A 94 13.85 10.52 1.36
CA ASP A 94 13.06 9.29 1.35
C ASP A 94 12.43 9.05 -0.03
N VAL A 95 11.88 10.09 -0.63
CA VAL A 95 11.12 10.01 -1.88
C VAL A 95 11.50 11.17 -2.78
N ILE A 96 11.60 10.92 -4.07
CA ILE A 96 11.68 11.96 -5.09
C ILE A 96 10.30 12.08 -5.73
N SER A 97 9.78 13.29 -5.83
CA SER A 97 8.48 13.56 -6.43
C SER A 97 8.66 14.45 -7.64
N CYS A 98 8.46 13.89 -8.84
CA CYS A 98 8.81 14.52 -10.09
C CYS A 98 7.56 14.80 -10.93
N HIS A 99 7.25 16.07 -11.15
CA HIS A 99 6.25 16.45 -12.14
C HIS A 99 6.70 16.09 -13.57
N GLY A 100 7.99 16.24 -13.84
CA GLY A 100 8.60 16.10 -15.16
C GLY A 100 8.34 17.32 -16.05
N GLN A 101 8.55 17.15 -17.36
CA GLN A 101 8.35 18.20 -18.35
C GLN A 101 7.04 18.00 -19.11
N THR A 102 6.15 18.99 -19.11
CA THR A 102 4.96 18.96 -19.98
C THR A 102 5.37 19.09 -21.45
N ILE A 103 5.02 18.09 -22.25
CA ILE A 103 5.14 18.13 -23.71
C ILE A 103 3.83 18.56 -24.33
N TRP A 104 2.72 18.00 -23.86
CA TRP A 104 1.40 18.31 -24.39
C TRP A 104 0.31 18.24 -23.32
N HIS A 105 -0.68 19.12 -23.42
CA HIS A 105 -1.82 19.17 -22.52
C HIS A 105 -3.09 19.43 -23.32
N LEU A 106 -3.95 18.42 -23.42
CA LEU A 106 -5.07 18.38 -24.34
C LEU A 106 -6.38 18.10 -23.60
N VAL A 107 -7.09 19.15 -23.20
CA VAL A 107 -8.30 19.00 -22.35
C VAL A 107 -9.54 19.69 -22.92
N GLU A 108 -9.54 19.95 -24.22
CA GLU A 108 -10.64 20.58 -24.96
C GLU A 108 -11.92 19.72 -24.95
N PRO A 109 -13.14 20.32 -24.89
CA PRO A 109 -14.41 19.59 -24.79
C PRO A 109 -14.75 18.60 -25.91
N HIS A 110 -14.12 18.71 -27.09
CA HIS A 110 -14.42 17.89 -28.28
C HIS A 110 -13.33 16.88 -28.62
N ARG A 111 -12.37 16.67 -27.71
CA ARG A 111 -11.26 15.74 -27.89
C ARG A 111 -11.15 14.83 -26.67
N THR A 112 -10.53 13.67 -26.85
CA THR A 112 -10.17 12.81 -25.72
C THR A 112 -9.20 13.57 -24.82
N ARG A 113 -9.67 13.90 -23.61
CA ARG A 113 -8.86 14.60 -22.62
C ARG A 113 -7.65 13.76 -22.28
N SER A 114 -6.47 14.35 -22.42
CA SER A 114 -5.19 13.68 -22.23
C SER A 114 -4.13 14.70 -21.87
N THR A 115 -3.13 14.27 -21.11
CA THR A 115 -1.99 15.11 -20.79
C THR A 115 -0.73 14.26 -20.77
N TRP A 116 0.37 14.87 -21.21
CA TRP A 116 1.64 14.20 -21.31
C TRP A 116 2.75 15.02 -20.69
N GLN A 117 3.24 14.51 -19.57
CA GLN A 117 4.50 14.90 -18.96
C GLN A 117 5.50 13.78 -19.27
N THR A 118 6.70 14.13 -19.68
CA THR A 118 7.74 13.15 -20.02
C THR A 118 8.97 13.42 -19.19
N THR A 119 9.44 12.40 -18.48
CA THR A 119 10.67 12.32 -17.69
C THR A 119 10.71 10.91 -17.11
N GLU A 120 11.63 10.07 -17.58
CA GLU A 120 11.62 8.65 -17.20
C GLU A 120 11.94 8.47 -15.71
N SER A 121 10.94 8.08 -14.93
CA SER A 121 11.07 7.96 -13.48
C SER A 121 11.92 6.75 -13.08
N ALA A 122 11.98 5.70 -13.91
CA ALA A 122 12.89 4.57 -13.69
C ALA A 122 14.37 4.99 -13.80
N VAL A 123 14.69 5.93 -14.69
CA VAL A 123 16.05 6.49 -14.81
C VAL A 123 16.41 7.30 -13.57
N ILE A 124 15.49 8.17 -13.09
CA ILE A 124 15.70 8.91 -11.84
C ILE A 124 15.89 7.94 -10.66
N ALA A 125 15.03 6.93 -10.55
CA ALA A 125 15.07 5.93 -9.49
C ALA A 125 16.39 5.12 -9.49
N HIS A 126 16.89 4.81 -10.69
CA HIS A 126 18.17 4.12 -10.88
C HIS A 126 19.36 5.01 -10.49
N LEU A 127 19.39 6.26 -10.95
CA LEU A 127 20.49 7.19 -10.69
C LEU A 127 20.59 7.61 -9.22
N THR A 128 19.45 7.74 -8.54
CA THR A 128 19.39 8.28 -7.18
C THR A 128 19.25 7.22 -6.10
N GLY A 129 18.87 5.99 -6.46
CA GLY A 129 18.57 4.92 -5.51
C GLY A 129 17.29 5.14 -4.69
N LYS A 130 16.44 6.11 -5.09
CA LYS A 130 15.22 6.50 -4.37
C LYS A 130 13.96 6.18 -5.13
N THR A 131 12.92 5.78 -4.40
CA THR A 131 11.56 5.67 -4.92
C THR A 131 11.09 7.01 -5.47
N VAL A 132 10.53 6.97 -6.67
CA VAL A 132 10.08 8.17 -7.40
C VAL A 132 8.57 8.14 -7.54
N VAL A 133 7.90 9.26 -7.27
CA VAL A 133 6.51 9.49 -7.66
C VAL A 133 6.51 10.39 -8.91
N SER A 134 5.81 10.01 -9.98
CA SER A 134 5.71 10.79 -11.23
C SER A 134 4.28 10.87 -11.78
N ASP A 135 4.05 11.49 -12.94
CA ASP A 135 2.75 11.51 -13.65
C ASP A 135 1.56 12.10 -12.87
N MET A 136 1.80 13.20 -12.15
CA MET A 136 0.85 13.77 -11.19
C MET A 136 -0.49 14.24 -11.80
N ARG A 137 -0.53 14.63 -13.09
CA ARG A 137 -1.75 15.18 -13.70
C ARG A 137 -2.71 14.10 -14.20
N VAL A 138 -2.19 12.91 -14.50
CA VAL A 138 -2.92 11.89 -15.28
C VAL A 138 -4.15 11.38 -14.53
N ALA A 139 -4.03 11.16 -13.23
CA ALA A 139 -5.14 10.68 -12.40
C ALA A 139 -6.29 11.69 -12.29
N ASP A 140 -5.99 13.00 -12.27
CA ASP A 140 -7.02 14.05 -12.27
C ASP A 140 -7.76 14.11 -13.62
N VAL A 141 -7.03 14.05 -14.74
CA VAL A 141 -7.63 13.98 -16.09
C VAL A 141 -8.49 12.72 -16.25
N ALA A 142 -8.04 11.57 -15.73
CA ALA A 142 -8.80 10.32 -15.74
C ALA A 142 -10.10 10.42 -14.92
N ALA A 143 -10.12 11.22 -13.84
CA ALA A 143 -11.33 11.52 -13.06
C ALA A 143 -12.22 12.59 -13.72
N GLY A 144 -11.97 12.94 -14.97
CA GLY A 144 -12.74 13.95 -15.72
C GLY A 144 -12.31 15.39 -15.45
N GLY A 145 -11.20 15.61 -14.74
CA GLY A 145 -10.63 16.93 -14.53
C GLY A 145 -9.83 17.44 -15.71
N PHE A 146 -9.30 18.65 -15.57
CA PHE A 146 -8.42 19.31 -16.51
C PHE A 146 -6.94 19.02 -16.20
N GLY A 147 -6.58 18.34 -15.10
CA GLY A 147 -5.18 18.08 -14.73
C GLY A 147 -4.41 19.32 -14.27
N ALA A 148 -5.09 20.46 -14.12
CA ALA A 148 -4.56 21.76 -13.75
C ALA A 148 -5.70 22.70 -13.29
N PRO A 149 -5.41 23.72 -12.46
CA PRO A 149 -4.17 23.90 -11.70
C PRO A 149 -4.10 22.94 -10.50
N LEU A 150 -2.95 22.29 -10.29
CA LEU A 150 -2.73 21.45 -9.10
C LEU A 150 -2.24 22.27 -7.89
N VAL A 151 -1.70 23.47 -8.12
CA VAL A 151 -1.20 24.35 -7.05
C VAL A 151 -2.27 24.75 -6.05
N SER A 152 -3.54 24.75 -6.46
CA SER A 152 -4.69 25.02 -5.59
C SER A 152 -4.74 24.09 -4.37
N PHE A 153 -4.21 22.85 -4.48
CA PHE A 153 -4.11 21.94 -3.34
C PHE A 153 -3.14 22.45 -2.26
N LEU A 154 -1.93 22.84 -2.66
CA LEU A 154 -0.96 23.47 -1.76
C LEU A 154 -1.54 24.76 -1.17
N ASP A 155 -2.16 25.58 -2.01
CA ASP A 155 -2.69 26.86 -1.59
C ASP A 155 -3.78 26.71 -0.53
N ALA A 156 -4.69 25.74 -0.72
CA ALA A 156 -5.72 25.40 0.25
C ALA A 156 -5.11 24.85 1.56
N MET A 157 -4.09 24.01 1.49
CA MET A 157 -3.47 23.42 2.69
C MET A 157 -2.67 24.43 3.51
N MET A 158 -1.99 25.37 2.87
CA MET A 158 -1.08 26.30 3.54
C MET A 158 -1.73 27.63 3.93
N PHE A 159 -2.69 28.12 3.15
CA PHE A 159 -3.16 29.50 3.28
C PHE A 159 -4.62 29.64 3.65
N CYS A 160 -5.39 28.56 3.79
CA CYS A 160 -6.72 28.64 4.37
C CYS A 160 -6.65 29.27 5.78
N ASP A 161 -7.51 30.25 6.03
CA ASP A 161 -7.62 30.95 7.30
C ASP A 161 -9.07 30.85 7.78
N PRO A 162 -9.33 30.59 9.08
CA PRO A 162 -10.69 30.41 9.59
C PRO A 162 -11.52 31.70 9.55
N ILE A 163 -10.90 32.87 9.36
CA ILE A 163 -11.56 34.19 9.41
C ILE A 163 -11.35 34.95 8.10
N LYS A 164 -10.15 34.91 7.53
CA LYS A 164 -9.77 35.73 6.37
C LYS A 164 -10.00 35.01 5.05
N THR A 165 -10.55 35.73 4.08
CA THR A 165 -10.58 35.31 2.68
C THR A 165 -9.30 35.74 1.99
N ARG A 166 -8.53 34.77 1.50
CA ARG A 166 -7.21 34.99 0.88
C ARG A 166 -7.23 34.58 -0.59
N ALA A 167 -6.63 35.40 -1.43
CA ALA A 167 -6.32 35.06 -2.82
C ALA A 167 -4.81 34.88 -3.01
N LEU A 168 -4.45 33.93 -3.87
CA LEU A 168 -3.08 33.74 -4.32
C LEU A 168 -3.04 33.97 -5.82
N GLN A 169 -2.49 35.12 -6.22
CA GLN A 169 -2.44 35.59 -7.59
C GLN A 169 -1.04 35.40 -8.14
N ASN A 170 -0.88 34.60 -9.19
CA ASN A 170 0.39 34.52 -9.91
C ASN A 170 0.40 35.54 -11.07
N ILE A 171 1.48 36.31 -11.21
CA ILE A 171 1.71 37.25 -12.31
C ILE A 171 2.98 36.87 -13.07
N GLY A 172 2.81 35.94 -14.01
CA GLY A 172 3.84 35.50 -14.96
C GLY A 172 3.64 36.13 -16.35
N GLY A 173 3.79 35.34 -17.42
CA GLY A 173 3.37 35.76 -18.76
C GLY A 173 1.85 35.85 -18.89
N ILE A 174 1.14 34.86 -18.33
CA ILE A 174 -0.30 34.81 -18.14
C ILE A 174 -0.57 34.80 -16.64
N GLU A 175 -1.70 35.38 -16.24
CA GLU A 175 -2.06 35.53 -14.83
C GLU A 175 -3.16 34.56 -14.43
N ALA A 176 -2.99 33.94 -13.26
CA ALA A 176 -3.96 33.02 -12.69
C ALA A 176 -4.31 33.45 -11.26
N ALA A 177 -5.60 33.61 -11.00
CA ALA A 177 -6.16 33.45 -9.66
C ALA A 177 -6.20 31.95 -9.34
N THR A 178 -6.37 31.58 -8.08
CA THR A 178 -6.31 30.20 -7.54
C THR A 178 -7.19 29.16 -8.27
N SER A 179 -8.04 29.55 -9.24
CA SER A 179 -8.88 28.64 -10.02
C SER A 179 -9.15 29.02 -11.50
N PHE A 180 -8.63 30.15 -12.02
CA PHE A 180 -8.81 30.57 -13.43
C PHE A 180 -7.87 31.70 -13.84
N ASP A 181 -7.68 31.91 -15.14
CA ASP A 181 -6.83 32.98 -15.66
C ASP A 181 -7.56 34.33 -15.69
N THR A 182 -6.92 35.40 -15.18
CA THR A 182 -7.49 36.76 -15.13
C THR A 182 -7.23 37.54 -16.41
N GLY A 183 -6.20 37.17 -17.17
CA GLY A 183 -5.77 37.86 -18.38
C GLY A 183 -4.26 37.79 -18.62
N PRO A 184 -3.72 38.68 -19.47
CA PRO A 184 -2.28 38.79 -19.69
C PRO A 184 -1.58 39.46 -18.50
N GLY A 185 -0.45 38.87 -18.08
CA GLY A 185 0.40 39.42 -17.03
C GLY A 185 1.48 40.29 -17.63
N ASN A 186 2.73 39.86 -17.50
CA ASN A 186 3.87 40.56 -18.05
C ASN A 186 3.98 40.42 -19.58
N VAL A 187 3.27 39.49 -20.23
CA VAL A 187 3.51 39.17 -21.66
C VAL A 187 3.42 40.40 -22.58
N LEU A 188 2.41 41.25 -22.41
CA LEU A 188 2.23 42.45 -23.22
C LEU A 188 3.20 43.56 -22.80
N ILE A 189 3.45 43.71 -21.49
CA ILE A 189 4.39 44.68 -20.93
C ILE A 189 5.80 44.41 -21.47
N ASP A 190 6.25 43.17 -21.37
CA ASP A 190 7.55 42.69 -21.86
C ASP A 190 7.67 42.84 -23.37
N HIS A 191 6.60 42.57 -24.11
CA HIS A 191 6.60 42.78 -25.56
C HIS A 191 6.78 44.26 -25.90
N ALA A 192 6.02 45.16 -25.26
CA ALA A 192 6.15 46.59 -25.49
C ALA A 192 7.55 47.10 -25.15
N VAL A 193 8.15 46.63 -24.04
CA VAL A 193 9.52 46.98 -23.66
C VAL A 193 10.51 46.51 -24.73
N ARG A 194 10.41 45.25 -25.19
CA ARG A 194 11.24 44.71 -26.27
C ARG A 194 11.10 45.53 -27.54
N HIS A 195 9.88 45.90 -27.91
CA HIS A 195 9.58 46.72 -29.08
C HIS A 195 10.26 48.09 -28.99
N PHE A 196 10.03 48.85 -27.91
CA PHE A 196 10.53 50.22 -27.78
C PHE A 196 12.03 50.32 -27.52
N THR A 197 12.63 49.29 -26.94
CA THR A 197 14.08 49.24 -26.68
C THR A 197 14.87 48.53 -27.78
N ASN A 198 14.19 48.11 -28.88
CA ASN A 198 14.78 47.29 -29.94
C ASN A 198 15.48 46.05 -29.39
N GLY A 199 14.87 45.40 -28.39
CA GLY A 199 15.38 44.19 -27.74
C GLY A 199 16.53 44.39 -26.77
N GLN A 200 16.94 45.63 -26.45
CA GLN A 200 17.98 45.88 -25.44
C GLN A 200 17.50 45.58 -24.01
N MET A 201 16.20 45.73 -23.75
CA MET A 201 15.55 45.32 -22.52
C MET A 201 14.44 44.31 -22.84
N HIS A 202 14.28 43.34 -21.95
CA HIS A 202 13.33 42.24 -22.14
C HIS A 202 12.06 42.37 -21.29
N TYR A 203 12.09 43.21 -20.25
CA TYR A 203 10.99 43.49 -19.33
C TYR A 203 11.16 44.89 -18.70
N ASP A 204 10.09 45.46 -18.15
CA ASP A 204 10.14 46.77 -17.46
C ASP A 204 10.72 46.61 -16.05
N LYS A 205 12.04 46.78 -15.95
CA LYS A 205 12.76 46.58 -14.69
C LYS A 205 12.27 47.55 -13.61
N ASP A 206 11.81 46.98 -12.49
CA ASP A 206 11.22 47.69 -11.36
C ASP A 206 10.05 48.62 -11.77
N GLY A 207 9.37 48.33 -12.87
CA GLY A 207 8.24 49.14 -13.36
C GLY A 207 8.58 50.59 -13.71
N GLN A 208 9.86 50.89 -14.00
CA GLN A 208 10.34 52.27 -14.14
C GLN A 208 9.80 52.97 -15.38
N MET A 209 9.66 52.27 -16.51
CA MET A 209 9.11 52.84 -17.73
C MET A 209 7.61 53.12 -17.56
N GLY A 210 6.88 52.19 -16.95
CA GLY A 210 5.47 52.36 -16.60
C GLY A 210 5.24 53.51 -15.62
N ALA A 211 6.11 53.69 -14.61
CA ALA A 211 6.01 54.78 -13.65
C ALA A 211 6.19 56.19 -14.26
N GLN A 212 6.93 56.28 -15.37
CA GLN A 212 7.19 57.54 -16.08
C GLN A 212 6.06 57.92 -17.05
N GLY A 213 5.23 56.95 -17.43
CA GLY A 213 4.14 57.14 -18.36
C GLY A 213 2.86 57.64 -17.71
N LYS A 214 1.94 58.09 -18.55
CA LYS A 214 0.57 58.41 -18.20
C LYS A 214 -0.37 57.37 -18.80
N VAL A 215 -1.18 56.75 -17.96
CA VAL A 215 -2.21 55.78 -18.37
C VAL A 215 -3.26 56.45 -19.26
N ASP A 216 -3.56 55.87 -20.42
CA ASP A 216 -4.73 56.20 -21.23
C ASP A 216 -5.88 55.24 -20.91
N GLN A 217 -6.80 55.68 -20.05
CA GLN A 217 -7.93 54.86 -19.62
C GLN A 217 -8.85 54.44 -20.78
N THR A 218 -8.94 55.22 -21.85
CA THR A 218 -9.79 54.90 -23.01
C THR A 218 -9.27 53.65 -23.72
N LEU A 219 -7.95 53.48 -23.77
CA LEU A 219 -7.31 52.30 -24.33
C LEU A 219 -7.42 51.10 -23.38
N VAL A 220 -7.31 51.31 -22.07
CA VAL A 220 -7.55 50.24 -21.09
C VAL A 220 -8.97 49.70 -21.21
N ASP A 221 -9.97 50.57 -21.26
CA ASP A 221 -11.38 50.18 -21.38
C ASP A 221 -11.65 49.44 -22.71
N ALA A 222 -10.99 49.85 -23.79
CA ALA A 222 -11.04 49.13 -25.07
C ALA A 222 -10.45 47.73 -24.97
N LEU A 223 -9.31 47.55 -24.30
CA LEU A 223 -8.71 46.23 -24.06
C LEU A 223 -9.61 45.34 -23.19
N MET A 224 -10.20 45.91 -22.12
CA MET A 224 -11.13 45.22 -21.22
C MET A 224 -12.43 44.79 -21.90
N SER A 225 -12.78 45.37 -23.06
CA SER A 225 -13.96 44.98 -23.84
C SER A 225 -13.80 43.65 -24.59
N HIS A 226 -12.60 43.07 -24.58
CA HIS A 226 -12.34 41.79 -25.24
C HIS A 226 -13.23 40.67 -24.64
N PRO A 227 -13.87 39.80 -25.46
CA PRO A 227 -14.86 38.83 -24.99
C PRO A 227 -14.39 37.93 -23.84
N TYR A 228 -13.10 37.61 -23.81
CA TYR A 228 -12.46 36.81 -22.76
C TYR A 228 -12.75 37.31 -21.34
N PHE A 229 -12.73 38.63 -21.10
CA PHE A 229 -12.90 39.18 -19.76
C PHE A 229 -14.33 38.99 -19.22
N SER A 230 -15.32 38.88 -20.11
CA SER A 230 -16.72 38.62 -19.75
C SER A 230 -17.07 37.13 -19.56
N GLN A 231 -16.16 36.21 -19.89
CA GLN A 231 -16.41 34.78 -19.72
C GLN A 231 -16.40 34.39 -18.24
N SER A 232 -17.32 33.52 -17.82
CA SER A 232 -17.36 32.94 -16.47
C SER A 232 -16.32 31.82 -16.32
N PRO A 233 -15.69 31.65 -15.13
CA PRO A 233 -14.85 30.49 -14.83
C PRO A 233 -15.60 29.14 -14.94
N PRO A 234 -14.90 28.01 -15.22
CA PRO A 234 -13.46 27.91 -15.46
C PRO A 234 -13.07 28.46 -16.83
N LYS A 235 -12.03 29.31 -16.87
CA LYS A 235 -11.49 29.89 -18.10
C LYS A 235 -9.97 29.96 -18.04
N THR A 236 -9.32 29.75 -19.18
CA THR A 236 -7.87 29.82 -19.34
C THR A 236 -7.52 30.61 -20.60
N THR A 237 -6.32 31.16 -20.65
CA THR A 237 -5.82 31.90 -21.82
C THR A 237 -4.30 31.79 -21.93
N GLY A 238 -3.76 32.42 -22.97
CA GLY A 238 -2.37 32.25 -23.36
C GLY A 238 -1.94 33.23 -24.43
N ARG A 239 -0.74 32.98 -24.97
CA ARG A 239 -0.14 33.78 -26.05
C ARG A 239 -0.94 33.67 -27.36
N GLU A 240 -1.80 32.67 -27.49
CA GLU A 240 -2.73 32.52 -28.61
C GLU A 240 -3.77 33.64 -28.68
N LEU A 241 -4.16 34.22 -27.54
CA LEU A 241 -5.12 35.33 -27.45
C LEU A 241 -4.40 36.67 -27.19
N PHE A 242 -3.45 36.68 -26.25
CA PHE A 242 -2.73 37.88 -25.81
C PHE A 242 -1.23 37.78 -26.12
N GLY A 243 -0.91 37.46 -27.37
CA GLY A 243 0.47 37.30 -27.86
C GLY A 243 1.07 38.56 -28.47
N ASP A 244 2.25 38.36 -29.07
CA ASP A 244 3.06 39.40 -29.70
C ASP A 244 2.26 40.18 -30.78
N VAL A 245 1.51 39.48 -31.65
CA VAL A 245 0.69 40.10 -32.69
C VAL A 245 -0.39 41.02 -32.12
N TYR A 246 -1.03 40.61 -31.02
CA TYR A 246 -2.04 41.41 -30.33
C TYR A 246 -1.40 42.70 -29.77
N CYS A 247 -0.22 42.55 -29.16
CA CYS A 247 0.54 43.69 -28.63
C CYS A 247 1.00 44.65 -29.73
N GLU A 248 1.44 44.16 -30.88
CA GLU A 248 1.87 45.00 -32.01
C GLU A 248 0.72 45.87 -32.54
N HIS A 249 -0.48 45.29 -32.70
CA HIS A 249 -1.66 46.05 -33.10
C HIS A 249 -2.00 47.14 -32.06
N PHE A 250 -1.93 46.80 -30.78
CA PHE A 250 -2.15 47.76 -29.70
C PHE A 250 -1.11 48.90 -29.73
N ILE A 251 0.17 48.58 -29.91
CA ILE A 251 1.25 49.58 -29.99
C ILE A 251 1.01 50.54 -31.16
N GLN A 252 0.61 50.02 -32.33
CA GLN A 252 0.29 50.85 -33.49
C GLN A 252 -0.88 51.80 -33.23
N GLU A 253 -1.95 51.33 -32.59
CA GLU A 253 -3.09 52.18 -32.21
C GLU A 253 -2.68 53.27 -31.20
N ALA A 254 -1.91 52.89 -30.18
CA ALA A 254 -1.44 53.82 -29.16
C ALA A 254 -0.51 54.89 -29.74
N GLN A 255 0.41 54.50 -30.65
CA GLN A 255 1.26 55.45 -31.38
C GLN A 255 0.45 56.38 -32.29
N ALA A 256 -0.60 55.87 -32.96
CA ALA A 256 -1.50 56.69 -33.77
C ALA A 256 -2.28 57.73 -32.94
N LYS A 257 -2.56 57.43 -31.67
CA LYS A 257 -3.11 58.37 -30.67
C LYS A 257 -2.06 59.33 -30.08
N GLY A 258 -0.78 59.16 -30.41
CA GLY A 258 0.31 60.03 -29.97
C GLY A 258 0.85 59.71 -28.58
N LEU A 259 0.62 58.50 -28.06
CA LEU A 259 1.20 58.05 -26.79
C LEU A 259 2.72 57.89 -26.90
N SER A 260 3.45 58.31 -25.87
CA SER A 260 4.87 58.01 -25.76
C SER A 260 5.10 56.54 -25.39
N PRO A 261 6.31 55.98 -25.61
CA PRO A 261 6.64 54.61 -25.19
C PRO A 261 6.30 54.32 -23.73
N SER A 262 6.60 55.26 -22.83
CA SER A 262 6.28 55.15 -21.40
C SER A 262 4.77 55.14 -21.16
N ASP A 263 3.98 55.95 -21.88
CA ASP A 263 2.51 55.95 -21.78
C ASP A 263 1.92 54.61 -22.23
N VAL A 264 2.46 53.99 -23.28
CA VAL A 264 2.04 52.66 -23.75
C VAL A 264 2.30 51.60 -22.67
N ILE A 265 3.50 51.58 -22.10
CA ILE A 265 3.86 50.63 -21.04
C ILE A 265 3.02 50.87 -19.77
N ALA A 266 2.80 52.12 -19.39
CA ALA A 266 1.93 52.48 -18.27
C ALA A 266 0.49 51.99 -18.50
N THR A 267 -0.03 52.16 -19.72
CA THR A 267 -1.38 51.74 -20.11
C THR A 267 -1.53 50.22 -20.08
N LEU A 268 -0.55 49.46 -20.59
CA LEU A 268 -0.56 47.99 -20.50
C LEU A 268 -0.44 47.51 -19.04
N THR A 269 0.41 48.15 -18.24
CA THR A 269 0.54 47.83 -16.81
C THR A 269 -0.78 48.08 -16.05
N ALA A 270 -1.47 49.18 -16.35
CA ALA A 270 -2.77 49.49 -15.77
C ALA A 270 -3.87 48.54 -16.23
N PHE A 271 -3.84 48.12 -17.51
CA PHE A 271 -4.74 47.11 -18.03
C PHE A 271 -4.62 45.78 -17.29
N THR A 272 -3.39 45.30 -17.06
CA THR A 272 -3.11 44.11 -16.26
C THR A 272 -3.65 44.24 -14.82
N ALA A 273 -3.44 45.38 -14.16
CA ALA A 273 -4.01 45.59 -12.82
C ALA A 273 -5.54 45.61 -12.83
N GLN A 274 -6.15 46.25 -13.84
CA GLN A 274 -7.60 46.38 -13.97
C GLN A 274 -8.28 45.06 -14.31
N SER A 275 -7.66 44.20 -15.13
CA SER A 275 -8.18 42.86 -15.45
C SER A 275 -8.25 41.98 -14.20
N ILE A 276 -7.19 41.96 -13.38
CA ILE A 276 -7.16 41.26 -12.09
C ILE A 276 -8.25 41.80 -11.16
N GLY A 277 -8.28 43.11 -10.96
CA GLY A 277 -9.26 43.74 -10.07
C GLY A 277 -10.70 43.47 -10.50
N GLN A 278 -10.98 43.53 -11.79
CA GLN A 278 -12.30 43.24 -12.34
C GLN A 278 -12.68 41.76 -12.17
N ALA A 279 -11.76 40.84 -12.43
CA ALA A 279 -11.99 39.43 -12.26
C ALA A 279 -12.36 39.05 -10.81
N TYR A 280 -11.68 39.63 -9.82
CA TYR A 280 -12.04 39.41 -8.41
C TYR A 280 -13.40 40.03 -8.05
N ARG A 281 -13.75 41.18 -8.62
CA ARG A 281 -15.08 41.79 -8.39
C ARG A 281 -16.22 40.97 -8.99
N ASP A 282 -16.01 40.43 -10.18
CA ASP A 282 -17.07 39.75 -10.94
C ASP A 282 -17.23 38.28 -10.52
N PHE A 283 -16.14 37.60 -10.17
CA PHE A 283 -16.13 36.15 -9.95
C PHE A 283 -15.56 35.72 -8.59
N GLY A 284 -14.88 36.62 -7.88
CA GLY A 284 -14.23 36.32 -6.61
C GLY A 284 -15.09 36.67 -5.39
N PRO A 285 -14.81 36.06 -4.22
CA PRO A 285 -15.33 36.54 -2.95
C PRO A 285 -14.69 37.87 -2.56
N ALA A 286 -15.27 38.57 -1.58
CA ALA A 286 -14.61 39.73 -0.98
C ALA A 286 -13.28 39.29 -0.33
N LEU A 287 -12.17 39.93 -0.68
CA LEU A 287 -10.83 39.53 -0.25
C LEU A 287 -10.32 40.40 0.90
N ASP A 288 -9.83 39.74 1.95
CA ASP A 288 -9.07 40.39 3.02
C ASP A 288 -7.59 40.56 2.63
N GLU A 289 -7.00 39.54 2.01
CA GLU A 289 -5.59 39.52 1.62
C GLU A 289 -5.41 38.92 0.22
N CYS A 290 -4.46 39.47 -0.54
CA CYS A 290 -4.07 38.97 -1.85
C CYS A 290 -2.55 38.86 -1.91
N TYR A 291 -2.05 37.63 -2.02
CA TYR A 291 -0.62 37.33 -2.10
C TYR A 291 -0.20 37.20 -3.56
N ILE A 292 0.70 38.06 -4.00
CA ILE A 292 1.17 38.14 -5.38
C ILE A 292 2.46 37.32 -5.53
N GLY A 293 2.38 36.28 -6.36
CA GLY A 293 3.52 35.50 -6.84
C GLY A 293 3.90 35.84 -8.28
N GLY A 294 5.02 35.29 -8.76
CA GLY A 294 5.51 35.50 -10.13
C GLY A 294 6.25 36.83 -10.34
N GLY A 295 6.93 36.96 -11.48
CA GLY A 295 7.82 38.08 -11.77
C GLY A 295 7.15 39.46 -11.70
N GLY A 296 5.83 39.55 -11.94
CA GLY A 296 5.07 40.80 -11.86
C GLY A 296 4.94 41.35 -10.44
N GLY A 297 5.06 40.51 -9.40
CA GLY A 297 5.09 40.97 -8.01
C GLY A 297 6.26 41.92 -7.73
N TYR A 298 7.37 41.78 -8.46
CA TYR A 298 8.54 42.64 -8.33
C TYR A 298 8.45 43.94 -9.14
N ASN A 299 7.30 44.25 -9.75
CA ASN A 299 7.03 45.52 -10.39
C ASN A 299 6.24 46.43 -9.41
N PRO A 300 6.89 47.40 -8.72
CA PRO A 300 6.23 48.25 -7.74
C PRO A 300 5.11 49.12 -8.33
N THR A 301 5.22 49.49 -9.61
CA THR A 301 4.18 50.24 -10.33
C THR A 301 2.93 49.39 -10.47
N LEU A 302 3.08 48.12 -10.87
CA LEU A 302 1.97 47.17 -10.96
C LEU A 302 1.36 46.89 -9.58
N MET A 303 2.19 46.61 -8.57
CA MET A 303 1.72 46.36 -7.19
C MET A 303 0.91 47.54 -6.63
N LYS A 304 1.33 48.78 -6.91
CA LYS A 304 0.58 49.98 -6.53
C LYS A 304 -0.78 50.04 -7.23
N LEU A 305 -0.81 49.82 -8.54
CA LEU A 305 -2.07 49.84 -9.31
C LEU A 305 -3.01 48.72 -8.87
N LEU A 306 -2.50 47.53 -8.53
CA LEU A 306 -3.29 46.43 -7.97
C LEU A 306 -3.90 46.80 -6.62
N GLN A 307 -3.12 47.42 -5.73
CA GLN A 307 -3.64 47.91 -4.45
C GLN A 307 -4.73 48.97 -4.62
N GLU A 308 -4.65 49.81 -5.65
CA GLU A 308 -5.71 50.77 -6.01
C GLU A 308 -6.98 50.07 -6.55
N GLN A 309 -6.83 48.96 -7.28
CA GLN A 309 -7.95 48.15 -7.79
C GLN A 309 -8.64 47.30 -6.72
N LEU A 310 -7.92 46.97 -5.64
CA LEU A 310 -8.41 46.20 -4.48
C LEU A 310 -8.24 47.01 -3.18
N PRO A 311 -8.98 48.14 -3.01
CA PRO A 311 -8.71 49.12 -1.95
C PRO A 311 -8.98 48.60 -0.53
N ASN A 312 -9.80 47.57 -0.38
CA ASN A 312 -10.14 46.96 0.92
C ASN A 312 -9.32 45.69 1.21
N THR A 313 -8.41 45.32 0.32
CA THR A 313 -7.63 44.08 0.39
C THR A 313 -6.18 44.44 0.66
N ARG A 314 -5.51 43.70 1.55
CA ARG A 314 -4.06 43.81 1.72
C ARG A 314 -3.37 43.09 0.55
N VAL A 315 -2.79 43.83 -0.38
CA VAL A 315 -2.02 43.27 -1.50
C VAL A 315 -0.54 43.23 -1.13
N VAL A 316 0.03 42.04 -1.02
CA VAL A 316 1.43 41.83 -0.59
C VAL A 316 2.11 40.77 -1.43
N LEU A 317 3.44 40.73 -1.37
CA LEU A 317 4.25 39.70 -2.00
C LEU A 317 4.03 38.33 -1.35
N MET A 318 4.08 37.27 -2.16
CA MET A 318 3.98 35.88 -1.71
C MET A 318 5.04 35.55 -0.64
N GLU A 319 6.21 36.17 -0.69
CA GLU A 319 7.31 35.97 0.24
C GLU A 319 6.97 36.35 1.69
N GLU A 320 5.96 37.21 1.91
CA GLU A 320 5.48 37.50 3.27
C GLU A 320 4.87 36.28 3.97
N THR A 321 4.48 35.24 3.20
CA THR A 321 4.04 33.96 3.76
C THR A 321 5.17 33.14 4.37
N GLY A 322 6.43 33.52 4.13
CA GLY A 322 7.62 32.76 4.52
C GLY A 322 8.03 31.67 3.53
N ILE A 323 7.28 31.47 2.44
CA ILE A 323 7.62 30.53 1.37
C ILE A 323 8.27 31.30 0.21
N PRO A 324 9.53 31.01 -0.15
CA PRO A 324 10.15 31.59 -1.32
C PRO A 324 9.37 31.24 -2.59
N ALA A 325 9.13 32.22 -3.47
CA ALA A 325 8.39 31.98 -4.71
C ALA A 325 9.02 30.86 -5.56
N SER A 326 10.35 30.82 -5.65
CA SER A 326 11.11 29.78 -6.35
C SER A 326 11.03 28.39 -5.72
N ALA A 327 10.57 28.28 -4.47
CA ALA A 327 10.39 26.99 -3.80
C ALA A 327 8.94 26.47 -3.90
N LYS A 328 7.98 27.30 -4.34
CA LYS A 328 6.55 26.99 -4.26
C LYS A 328 6.17 25.76 -5.08
N GLU A 329 6.64 25.68 -6.33
CA GLU A 329 6.29 24.54 -7.21
C GLU A 329 7.01 23.25 -6.78
N GLY A 330 8.28 23.34 -6.38
CA GLY A 330 8.98 22.21 -5.77
C GLY A 330 8.26 21.69 -4.50
N LEU A 331 7.81 22.60 -3.63
CA LEU A 331 7.04 22.26 -2.43
C LEU A 331 5.69 21.61 -2.78
N LEU A 332 4.97 22.12 -3.78
CA LEU A 332 3.72 21.52 -4.26
C LEU A 332 3.93 20.06 -4.65
N PHE A 333 4.92 19.78 -5.48
CA PHE A 333 5.14 18.41 -5.92
C PHE A 333 5.72 17.53 -4.81
N ALA A 334 6.52 18.07 -3.89
CA ALA A 334 6.90 17.35 -2.68
C ALA A 334 5.67 16.94 -1.85
N LEU A 335 4.68 17.82 -1.69
CA LEU A 335 3.43 17.54 -0.98
C LEU A 335 2.57 16.50 -1.73
N ILE A 336 2.41 16.63 -3.05
CA ILE A 336 1.66 15.62 -3.84
C ILE A 336 2.35 14.24 -3.74
N GLY A 337 3.67 14.20 -3.82
CA GLY A 337 4.43 12.95 -3.65
C GLY A 337 4.27 12.35 -2.26
N HIS A 338 4.25 13.19 -1.22
CA HIS A 338 3.94 12.78 0.14
C HIS A 338 2.54 12.16 0.25
N GLU A 339 1.51 12.81 -0.29
CA GLU A 339 0.13 12.30 -0.27
C GLU A 339 -0.03 11.02 -1.09
N CYS A 340 0.64 10.91 -2.25
CA CYS A 340 0.67 9.69 -3.07
C CYS A 340 1.16 8.48 -2.28
N ILE A 341 2.28 8.63 -1.56
CA ILE A 341 2.89 7.56 -0.75
C ILE A 341 1.97 7.13 0.41
N HIS A 342 1.15 8.04 0.93
CA HIS A 342 0.16 7.74 1.98
C HIS A 342 -1.21 7.33 1.40
N GLY A 343 -1.36 7.19 0.08
CA GLY A 343 -2.64 6.83 -0.55
C GLY A 343 -3.75 7.87 -0.35
N ARG A 344 -3.41 9.15 -0.14
CA ARG A 344 -4.36 10.22 0.13
C ARG A 344 -4.59 11.10 -1.11
N PRO A 345 -5.83 11.56 -1.37
CA PRO A 345 -6.11 12.40 -2.53
C PRO A 345 -5.47 13.79 -2.43
N SER A 346 -4.98 14.30 -3.56
CA SER A 346 -4.28 15.59 -3.63
C SER A 346 -4.72 16.47 -4.82
N ASN A 347 -5.90 16.19 -5.40
CA ASN A 347 -6.60 17.11 -6.30
C ASN A 347 -7.80 17.77 -5.59
N LEU A 348 -8.21 18.91 -6.13
CA LEU A 348 -9.41 19.63 -5.68
C LEU A 348 -10.42 19.68 -6.84
N PRO A 349 -11.50 18.87 -6.80
CA PRO A 349 -12.55 18.83 -7.83
C PRO A 349 -13.08 20.21 -8.24
N ASN A 350 -13.32 21.08 -7.25
CA ASN A 350 -13.83 22.44 -7.50
C ASN A 350 -12.83 23.35 -8.24
N CYS A 351 -11.54 22.98 -8.29
CA CYS A 351 -10.52 23.73 -9.00
C CYS A 351 -10.16 23.09 -10.34
N THR A 352 -10.01 21.76 -10.38
CA THR A 352 -9.58 21.05 -11.58
C THR A 352 -10.73 20.60 -12.47
N GLY A 353 -11.98 20.64 -12.00
CA GLY A 353 -13.15 20.11 -12.71
C GLY A 353 -13.28 18.58 -12.67
N ALA A 354 -12.45 17.88 -11.88
CA ALA A 354 -12.59 16.45 -11.69
C ALA A 354 -13.92 16.10 -11.00
N LYS A 355 -14.48 14.92 -11.28
CA LYS A 355 -15.74 14.45 -10.68
C LYS A 355 -15.58 14.03 -9.22
N GLU A 356 -14.37 13.63 -8.84
CA GLU A 356 -14.07 13.07 -7.53
C GLU A 356 -12.61 13.36 -7.13
N ARG A 357 -12.31 13.17 -5.84
CA ARG A 357 -10.94 13.27 -5.33
C ARG A 357 -10.15 12.01 -5.70
N LYS A 358 -8.92 12.17 -6.18
CA LYS A 358 -7.99 11.11 -6.55
C LYS A 358 -6.62 11.30 -5.92
N VAL A 359 -6.01 10.17 -5.59
CA VAL A 359 -4.57 10.07 -5.33
C VAL A 359 -3.86 10.38 -6.64
N LEU A 360 -2.97 11.36 -6.62
CA LEU A 360 -2.21 11.76 -7.80
C LEU A 360 -0.86 11.07 -7.83
N GLY A 361 -0.38 10.77 -9.03
CA GLY A 361 0.95 10.21 -9.28
C GLY A 361 1.01 8.69 -9.41
N LYS A 362 2.16 8.22 -9.89
CA LYS A 362 2.53 6.81 -10.06
C LYS A 362 3.84 6.55 -9.34
N ILE A 363 3.95 5.42 -8.65
CA ILE A 363 5.14 5.07 -7.86
C ILE A 363 6.05 4.17 -8.69
N THR A 364 7.30 4.59 -8.85
CA THR A 364 8.39 3.81 -9.42
C THR A 364 9.30 3.31 -8.30
N PRO A 365 9.34 1.99 -8.04
CA PRO A 365 10.15 1.43 -6.97
C PRO A 365 11.66 1.65 -7.17
N SER A 366 12.39 1.79 -6.06
CA SER A 366 13.85 1.71 -6.00
C SER A 366 14.27 0.96 -4.72
N ASN A 367 15.55 0.98 -4.37
CA ASN A 367 16.13 0.23 -3.25
C ASN A 367 15.41 0.44 -1.91
N ASN A 368 14.84 1.63 -1.69
CA ASN A 368 14.15 1.99 -0.46
C ASN A 368 12.62 1.83 -0.52
N TYR A 369 12.05 1.31 -1.62
CA TYR A 369 10.59 1.22 -1.83
C TYR A 369 9.86 0.55 -0.67
N LEU A 370 10.24 -0.67 -0.30
CA LEU A 370 9.58 -1.39 0.78
C LEU A 370 9.71 -0.67 2.13
N ALA A 371 10.83 0.01 2.38
CA ALA A 371 11.02 0.76 3.63
C ALA A 371 10.14 2.03 3.67
N VAL A 372 10.05 2.74 2.55
CA VAL A 372 9.18 3.92 2.41
C VAL A 372 7.71 3.51 2.55
N MET A 373 7.27 2.49 1.82
CA MET A 373 5.89 2.02 1.85
C MET A 373 5.54 1.47 3.23
N ARG A 374 6.42 0.69 3.88
CA ARG A 374 6.20 0.26 5.26
C ARG A 374 6.09 1.44 6.19
N ARG A 375 6.99 2.42 6.17
CA ARG A 375 6.88 3.58 7.07
C ARG A 375 5.60 4.41 6.84
N ALA A 376 5.14 4.51 5.59
CA ALA A 376 3.90 5.20 5.26
C ALA A 376 2.67 4.42 5.75
N LEU A 377 2.69 3.09 5.59
CA LEU A 377 1.69 2.18 6.12
C LEU A 377 1.76 2.09 7.63
N ASP A 378 2.94 2.16 8.26
CA ASP A 378 3.16 2.08 9.69
C ASP A 378 2.64 3.35 10.41
N GLY A 379 2.66 4.48 9.69
CA GLY A 379 1.96 5.71 10.09
C GLY A 379 0.44 5.65 9.87
N GLN A 380 -0.06 4.63 9.18
CA GLN A 380 -1.47 4.26 9.05
C GLN A 380 -1.84 2.98 9.84
N THR A 381 -0.87 2.24 10.39
CA THR A 381 -1.07 1.02 11.20
C THR A 381 -1.40 1.37 12.65
N GLU A 382 -2.38 2.24 12.83
CA GLU A 382 -3.44 1.90 13.77
C GLU A 382 -4.54 1.08 13.07
N ARG A 383 -4.52 0.92 11.72
CA ARG A 383 -5.51 0.13 10.97
C ARG A 383 -4.93 -0.56 9.72
N GLY A 384 -3.93 -1.41 9.91
CA GLY A 384 -3.40 -2.33 8.90
C GLY A 384 -3.37 -3.74 9.47
N VAL A 385 -4.42 -4.49 9.19
CA VAL A 385 -4.72 -5.85 9.65
C VAL A 385 -3.51 -6.78 9.47
N VAL A 386 -2.81 -7.07 10.57
CA VAL A 386 -2.24 -8.41 10.76
C VAL A 386 -3.44 -9.23 11.22
N ASP A 387 -4.01 -10.07 10.34
CA ASP A 387 -5.12 -10.92 10.76
C ASP A 387 -4.67 -11.71 12.00
N ASN A 388 -5.46 -11.64 13.06
CA ASN A 388 -5.35 -12.39 14.32
C ASN A 388 -4.24 -11.98 15.32
N GLU A 389 -4.29 -10.75 15.85
CA GLU A 389 -3.50 -10.30 17.01
C GLU A 389 -4.38 -9.90 18.21
N VAL A 390 -3.90 -10.19 19.42
CA VAL A 390 -4.45 -9.64 20.67
C VAL A 390 -3.45 -8.64 21.25
N TYR A 391 -3.93 -7.43 21.52
CA TYR A 391 -3.20 -6.35 22.17
C TYR A 391 -3.69 -6.20 23.61
N TYR A 392 -2.76 -6.12 24.56
CA TYR A 392 -3.10 -5.94 25.97
C TYR A 392 -2.19 -4.91 26.63
N MET A 393 -2.81 -4.02 27.40
CA MET A 393 -2.14 -2.94 28.11
C MET A 393 -2.49 -2.99 29.60
N LEU A 394 -1.48 -3.02 30.46
CA LEU A 394 -1.60 -3.08 31.91
C LEU A 394 -1.13 -1.73 32.50
N TYR A 395 -2.04 -1.04 33.14
CA TYR A 395 -1.81 0.25 33.79
C TYR A 395 -1.65 0.05 35.30
N SER A 396 -0.53 0.49 35.85
CA SER A 396 -0.21 0.41 37.28
C SER A 396 0.45 1.70 37.76
N THR A 397 0.28 2.00 39.04
CA THR A 397 1.05 3.05 39.74
C THR A 397 2.40 2.56 40.24
N ALA A 398 2.64 1.25 40.21
CA ALA A 398 3.91 0.63 40.60
C ALA A 398 5.03 0.89 39.57
N ASN A 399 6.25 0.53 39.94
CA ASN A 399 7.38 0.54 39.01
C ASN A 399 7.16 -0.52 37.90
N LEU A 400 6.93 -0.06 36.68
CA LEU A 400 6.57 -0.92 35.54
C LEU A 400 7.64 -1.99 35.24
N SER A 401 8.93 -1.64 35.29
CA SER A 401 10.01 -2.61 35.03
C SER A 401 10.00 -3.76 36.03
N ARG A 402 9.75 -3.47 37.31
CA ARG A 402 9.62 -4.51 38.34
C ARG A 402 8.32 -5.31 38.16
N LEU A 403 7.22 -4.62 37.93
CA LEU A 403 5.92 -5.26 37.72
C LEU A 403 5.95 -6.23 36.54
N SER A 404 6.64 -5.89 35.44
CA SER A 404 6.78 -6.79 34.28
C SER A 404 7.40 -8.13 34.69
N LYS A 405 8.50 -8.10 35.45
CA LYS A 405 9.18 -9.31 35.94
C LYS A 405 8.28 -10.13 36.88
N ASP A 406 7.65 -9.47 37.84
CA ASP A 406 6.75 -10.11 38.81
C ASP A 406 5.54 -10.77 38.11
N VAL A 407 4.96 -10.11 37.10
CA VAL A 407 3.84 -10.63 36.30
C VAL A 407 4.27 -11.83 35.47
N LEU A 408 5.38 -11.72 34.74
CA LEU A 408 5.88 -12.82 33.92
C LEU A 408 6.18 -14.05 34.78
N GLU A 409 6.87 -13.87 35.92
CA GLU A 409 7.15 -14.95 36.88
C GLU A 409 5.86 -15.61 37.40
N TYR A 410 4.84 -14.82 37.75
CA TYR A 410 3.55 -15.35 38.20
C TYR A 410 2.82 -16.16 37.12
N THR A 411 2.89 -15.74 35.86
CA THR A 411 2.22 -16.43 34.75
C THR A 411 2.92 -17.72 34.32
N LEU A 412 4.20 -17.93 34.68
CA LEU A 412 4.96 -19.14 34.32
C LEU A 412 4.26 -20.45 34.72
N GLN A 413 3.51 -20.46 35.82
CA GLN A 413 2.80 -21.66 36.28
C GLN A 413 1.75 -22.19 35.28
N TRP A 414 1.29 -21.34 34.35
CA TRP A 414 0.35 -21.73 33.30
C TRP A 414 0.98 -21.73 31.92
N THR A 415 1.98 -20.88 31.67
CA THR A 415 2.63 -20.78 30.36
C THR A 415 3.78 -21.77 30.18
N GLN A 416 4.31 -22.35 31.26
CA GLN A 416 5.37 -23.35 31.19
C GLN A 416 4.88 -24.62 30.50
N GLY A 417 5.51 -24.95 29.37
CA GLY A 417 5.14 -26.12 28.55
C GLY A 417 3.93 -25.90 27.64
N TYR A 418 3.38 -24.68 27.59
CA TYR A 418 2.35 -24.32 26.62
C TYR A 418 2.95 -24.12 25.22
N ILE A 419 2.30 -24.67 24.20
CA ILE A 419 2.71 -24.54 22.80
C ILE A 419 1.91 -23.39 22.19
N TRP A 420 2.56 -22.22 22.08
CA TRP A 420 1.99 -21.06 21.39
C TRP A 420 2.05 -21.24 19.87
N GLN A 421 1.02 -20.80 19.16
CA GLN A 421 0.95 -20.89 17.70
C GLN A 421 2.04 -20.05 17.03
N LYS A 422 2.19 -18.79 17.46
CA LYS A 422 3.23 -17.86 16.97
C LYS A 422 4.02 -17.22 18.10
N ASP A 423 3.39 -16.32 18.85
CA ASP A 423 4.06 -15.52 19.87
C ASP A 423 3.60 -15.88 21.29
N PRO A 424 4.53 -16.13 22.23
CA PRO A 424 4.18 -16.32 23.63
C PRO A 424 3.67 -15.02 24.28
N PHE A 425 2.97 -15.14 25.41
CA PHE A 425 2.65 -14.02 26.29
C PHE A 425 3.91 -13.23 26.68
N ARG A 426 3.90 -11.91 26.44
CA ARG A 426 5.04 -11.02 26.63
C ARG A 426 4.57 -9.67 27.16
N LEU A 427 5.42 -9.02 27.96
CA LEU A 427 5.17 -7.68 28.46
C LEU A 427 6.43 -6.82 28.34
N VAL A 428 6.29 -5.65 27.72
CA VAL A 428 7.34 -4.65 27.62
C VAL A 428 6.88 -3.33 28.22
N VAL A 429 7.81 -2.57 28.81
CA VAL A 429 7.52 -1.22 29.30
C VAL A 429 7.36 -0.29 28.11
N GLY A 430 6.25 0.43 28.06
CA GLY A 430 5.93 1.32 26.95
C GLY A 430 4.98 2.45 27.34
N ARG A 431 4.37 3.03 26.31
CA ARG A 431 3.28 4.00 26.42
C ARG A 431 2.16 3.57 25.48
N ASP A 432 0.93 3.90 25.84
CA ASP A 432 -0.24 3.74 24.96
C ASP A 432 -0.30 4.84 23.88
N GLU A 433 -1.32 4.76 23.02
CA GLU A 433 -1.61 5.70 21.92
C GLU A 433 -1.74 7.16 22.42
N GLN A 434 -2.17 7.36 23.67
CA GLN A 434 -2.33 8.68 24.30
C GLN A 434 -1.13 9.08 25.17
N GLY A 435 -0.01 8.34 25.11
CA GLY A 435 1.24 8.63 25.79
C GLY A 435 1.30 8.25 27.28
N LEU A 436 0.30 7.54 27.82
CA LEU A 436 0.27 7.07 29.20
C LEU A 436 1.19 5.86 29.37
N ALA A 437 2.05 5.89 30.40
CA ALA A 437 2.97 4.78 30.67
C ALA A 437 2.22 3.51 31.10
N CYS A 438 2.55 2.38 30.48
CA CYS A 438 1.92 1.08 30.73
C CYS A 438 2.92 -0.06 30.46
N LEU A 439 2.57 -1.27 30.90
CA LEU A 439 3.11 -2.48 30.27
C LEU A 439 2.23 -2.82 29.08
N LYS A 440 2.83 -3.11 27.94
CA LYS A 440 2.11 -3.53 26.75
C LYS A 440 2.61 -4.89 26.27
N GLY A 441 1.71 -5.67 25.72
CA GLY A 441 2.03 -6.90 25.04
C GLY A 441 1.15 -7.10 23.82
N THR A 442 1.68 -7.83 22.87
CA THR A 442 1.00 -8.22 21.64
C THR A 442 1.29 -9.69 21.42
N THR A 443 0.24 -10.46 21.14
CA THR A 443 0.33 -11.88 20.84
C THR A 443 -0.35 -12.14 19.51
N ARG A 444 0.43 -12.61 18.54
CA ARG A 444 -0.09 -13.16 17.29
C ARG A 444 -0.59 -14.57 17.55
N PHE A 445 -1.85 -14.82 17.24
CA PHE A 445 -2.47 -16.13 17.44
C PHE A 445 -2.83 -16.83 16.13
N ASP A 446 -2.89 -16.11 15.01
CA ASP A 446 -3.18 -16.69 13.68
C ASP A 446 -4.49 -17.51 13.74
N ASP A 447 -4.53 -18.74 13.22
CA ASP A 447 -5.71 -19.61 13.30
C ASP A 447 -6.03 -20.17 14.71
N CYS A 448 -5.22 -19.86 15.72
CA CYS A 448 -5.36 -20.43 17.07
C CYS A 448 -6.15 -19.52 18.01
N LEU A 449 -7.48 -19.53 17.89
CA LEU A 449 -8.37 -18.78 18.80
C LEU A 449 -8.15 -19.15 20.29
N ASP A 450 -7.67 -20.36 20.58
CA ASP A 450 -7.35 -20.77 21.95
C ASP A 450 -6.24 -19.91 22.59
N ASP A 451 -5.25 -19.44 21.80
CA ASP A 451 -4.20 -18.55 22.29
C ASP A 451 -4.79 -17.22 22.75
N GLU A 452 -5.73 -16.64 22.00
CA GLU A 452 -6.46 -15.42 22.38
C GLU A 452 -7.18 -15.59 23.72
N TRP A 453 -8.00 -16.63 23.88
CA TRP A 453 -8.77 -16.85 25.11
C TRP A 453 -7.89 -17.22 26.30
N PHE A 454 -6.76 -17.88 26.06
CA PHE A 454 -5.76 -18.15 27.10
C PHE A 454 -5.08 -16.86 27.58
N ILE A 455 -4.80 -15.90 26.68
CA ILE A 455 -4.32 -14.56 27.06
C ILE A 455 -5.32 -13.87 27.98
N VAL A 456 -6.62 -13.88 27.65
CA VAL A 456 -7.67 -13.31 28.51
C VAL A 456 -7.69 -13.97 29.89
N PHE A 457 -7.55 -15.30 29.95
CA PHE A 457 -7.43 -16.02 31.23
C PHE A 457 -6.23 -15.54 32.05
N LEU A 458 -5.04 -15.40 31.44
CA LEU A 458 -3.85 -14.89 32.11
C LEU A 458 -4.09 -13.48 32.65
N LEU A 459 -4.68 -12.59 31.84
CA LEU A 459 -5.00 -11.22 32.24
C LEU A 459 -5.98 -11.19 33.43
N LEU A 460 -6.97 -12.07 33.48
CA LEU A 460 -7.88 -12.19 34.63
C LEU A 460 -7.15 -12.62 35.90
N LYS A 461 -6.18 -13.56 35.81
CA LYS A 461 -5.34 -13.98 36.94
C LYS A 461 -4.37 -12.89 37.38
N ILE A 462 -3.81 -12.14 36.43
CA ILE A 462 -2.97 -10.97 36.72
C ILE A 462 -3.79 -9.92 37.47
N SER A 463 -5.00 -9.63 37.00
CA SER A 463 -5.89 -8.65 37.63
C SER A 463 -6.30 -9.04 39.06
N ASP A 464 -6.44 -10.36 39.33
CA ASP A 464 -6.70 -10.89 40.68
C ASP A 464 -5.49 -10.70 41.62
N HIS A 465 -4.31 -11.08 41.12
CA HIS A 465 -3.09 -11.15 41.93
C HIS A 465 -2.46 -9.77 42.16
N PHE A 466 -2.60 -8.86 41.18
CA PHE A 466 -2.06 -7.51 41.22
C PHE A 466 -3.22 -6.49 41.24
N PRO A 467 -3.80 -6.19 42.42
CA PRO A 467 -5.05 -5.44 42.54
C PRO A 467 -4.99 -3.96 42.13
N ASP A 468 -3.80 -3.42 41.85
CA ASP A 468 -3.61 -2.07 41.29
C ASP A 468 -3.64 -2.06 39.75
N VAL A 469 -3.55 -3.22 39.10
CA VAL A 469 -3.42 -3.34 37.64
C VAL A 469 -4.78 -3.26 36.97
N VAL A 470 -4.98 -2.18 36.22
CA VAL A 470 -6.13 -2.01 35.31
C VAL A 470 -5.68 -2.46 33.92
N ILE A 471 -6.46 -3.31 33.26
CA ILE A 471 -6.08 -3.95 32.02
C ILE A 471 -7.05 -3.54 30.91
N ARG A 472 -6.50 -3.17 29.76
CA ARG A 472 -7.23 -3.06 28.49
C ARG A 472 -6.80 -4.22 27.60
N VAL A 473 -7.74 -4.85 26.91
CA VAL A 473 -7.46 -5.96 25.98
C VAL A 473 -8.37 -5.82 24.77
N ASN A 474 -7.77 -5.86 23.59
CA ASN A 474 -8.43 -5.67 22.31
C ASN A 474 -7.84 -6.64 21.30
N ASP A 475 -8.62 -7.05 20.32
CA ASP A 475 -8.16 -7.71 19.11
C ASP A 475 -8.26 -6.73 17.92
N ASN A 476 -8.08 -7.23 16.70
CA ASN A 476 -8.20 -6.40 15.49
C ASN A 476 -9.62 -5.85 15.26
N ASP A 477 -10.65 -6.50 15.81
CA ASP A 477 -12.05 -6.10 15.70
C ASP A 477 -12.50 -5.16 16.85
N GLY A 478 -11.62 -4.90 17.82
CA GLY A 478 -11.83 -3.96 18.91
C GLY A 478 -12.11 -4.65 20.24
N GLU A 479 -13.33 -4.49 20.79
CA GLU A 479 -13.70 -4.97 22.14
C GLU A 479 -14.31 -6.39 22.07
N PHE A 480 -13.53 -7.39 21.65
CA PHE A 480 -14.05 -8.75 21.41
C PHE A 480 -14.65 -9.44 22.64
N LEU A 481 -14.24 -9.07 23.86
CA LEU A 481 -14.85 -9.59 25.09
C LEU A 481 -16.34 -9.31 25.19
N LEU A 482 -16.81 -8.23 24.56
CA LEU A 482 -18.22 -7.85 24.55
C LEU A 482 -19.05 -8.73 23.60
N ILE A 483 -18.44 -9.40 22.62
CA ILE A 483 -19.13 -10.25 21.65
C ILE A 483 -19.82 -11.42 22.36
N GLU A 484 -19.13 -12.08 23.29
CA GLU A 484 -19.70 -13.18 24.08
C GLU A 484 -20.86 -12.72 24.99
N ALA A 485 -20.93 -11.42 25.30
CA ALA A 485 -21.97 -10.83 26.12
C ALA A 485 -22.98 -10.00 25.32
N ALA A 486 -22.96 -10.02 23.98
CA ALA A 486 -23.69 -9.09 23.11
C ALA A 486 -25.19 -8.97 23.46
N MET A 487 -25.84 -10.08 23.85
CA MET A 487 -27.27 -10.13 24.20
C MET A 487 -27.61 -9.50 25.55
N GLU A 488 -26.61 -9.31 26.42
CA GLU A 488 -26.75 -8.80 27.78
C GLU A 488 -26.21 -7.36 27.91
N LEU A 489 -25.65 -6.80 26.82
CA LEU A 489 -25.09 -5.45 26.82
C LEU A 489 -26.19 -4.38 26.88
N PRO A 490 -25.92 -3.23 27.52
CA PRO A 490 -26.79 -2.07 27.42
C PRO A 490 -26.93 -1.59 25.97
N SER A 491 -28.11 -1.17 25.55
CA SER A 491 -28.37 -0.69 24.18
C SER A 491 -27.58 0.56 23.75
N TRP A 492 -26.92 1.24 24.70
CA TRP A 492 -26.05 2.37 24.39
C TRP A 492 -24.62 1.96 24.07
N LEU A 493 -24.21 0.73 24.39
CA LEU A 493 -22.83 0.24 24.24
C LEU A 493 -22.70 -0.50 22.91
N ASP A 494 -22.07 0.18 21.96
CA ASP A 494 -21.80 -0.25 20.59
C ASP A 494 -20.32 0.05 20.24
N PRO A 495 -19.83 -0.35 19.05
CA PRO A 495 -18.43 -0.11 18.66
C PRO A 495 -18.01 1.37 18.65
N ASP A 496 -18.92 2.31 18.43
CA ASP A 496 -18.61 3.75 18.39
C ASP A 496 -18.51 4.36 19.79
N THR A 497 -19.20 3.76 20.77
CA THR A 497 -19.32 4.27 22.13
C THR A 497 -18.47 3.52 23.14
N SER A 498 -17.96 2.33 22.83
CA SER A 498 -17.16 1.48 23.71
C SER A 498 -15.71 1.94 23.91
N ASP A 499 -15.22 2.84 23.05
CA ASP A 499 -13.84 3.35 23.07
C ASP A 499 -13.43 3.89 24.45
N ASN A 500 -12.34 3.34 25.00
CA ASN A 500 -11.80 3.63 26.33
C ASN A 500 -12.81 3.51 27.49
N ARG A 501 -13.77 2.57 27.40
CA ARG A 501 -14.76 2.30 28.46
C ARG A 501 -14.73 0.89 29.04
N VAL A 502 -14.06 -0.06 28.39
CA VAL A 502 -14.05 -1.46 28.80
C VAL A 502 -12.66 -1.80 29.37
N TYR A 503 -12.64 -2.33 30.59
CA TYR A 503 -11.40 -2.70 31.27
C TYR A 503 -11.58 -3.96 32.11
N LEU A 504 -10.52 -4.74 32.30
CA LEU A 504 -10.47 -5.76 33.35
C LEU A 504 -9.79 -5.18 34.58
N TYR A 505 -10.46 -5.26 35.73
CA TYR A 505 -9.93 -4.80 37.00
C TYR A 505 -10.48 -5.65 38.14
N GLN A 506 -9.60 -6.09 39.06
CA GLN A 506 -9.93 -6.98 40.18
C GLN A 506 -10.76 -8.21 39.75
N SER A 507 -10.35 -8.86 38.63
CA SER A 507 -11.03 -10.02 38.03
C SER A 507 -12.48 -9.80 37.58
N ASN A 508 -12.90 -8.56 37.38
CA ASN A 508 -14.20 -8.20 36.83
C ASN A 508 -14.02 -7.40 35.53
N ILE A 509 -15.01 -7.47 34.64
CA ILE A 509 -15.17 -6.49 33.56
C ILE A 509 -15.76 -5.21 34.14
N HIS A 510 -15.16 -4.08 33.82
CA HIS A 510 -15.64 -2.75 34.13
C HIS A 510 -16.07 -2.08 32.81
N ILE A 511 -17.28 -1.52 32.80
CA ILE A 511 -17.83 -0.72 31.71
C ILE A 511 -18.15 0.67 32.28
N ILE A 512 -17.41 1.69 31.86
CA ILE A 512 -17.61 3.06 32.32
C ILE A 512 -18.91 3.61 31.70
N PRO A 513 -19.94 3.94 32.50
CA PRO A 513 -21.23 4.37 31.95
C PRO A 513 -21.15 5.77 31.32
N LEU A 514 -22.09 6.06 30.41
CA LEU A 514 -22.32 7.43 29.96
C LEU A 514 -22.97 8.26 31.08
N PRO A 515 -22.48 9.49 31.36
CA PRO A 515 -23.05 10.33 32.39
C PRO A 515 -24.47 10.77 32.00
N LYS A 516 -25.46 10.49 32.85
CA LYS A 516 -26.88 10.81 32.65
C LYS A 516 -27.33 12.02 33.47
N THR A 517 -26.64 12.31 34.57
CA THR A 517 -27.00 13.42 35.47
C THR A 517 -25.93 14.52 35.48
N PRO A 518 -26.29 15.79 35.78
CA PRO A 518 -25.32 16.88 35.91
C PRO A 518 -24.22 16.63 36.94
N PHE A 519 -24.50 15.80 37.97
CA PHE A 519 -23.51 15.37 38.95
C PHE A 519 -22.51 14.38 38.35
N GLU A 520 -22.99 13.40 37.57
CA GLU A 520 -22.14 12.41 36.89
C GLU A 520 -21.22 13.04 35.85
N ILE A 521 -21.64 14.11 35.17
CA ILE A 521 -20.81 14.85 34.21
C ILE A 521 -19.57 15.47 34.87
N MET A 522 -19.64 15.80 36.17
CA MET A 522 -18.49 16.33 36.92
C MET A 522 -17.46 15.25 37.26
N THR A 523 -17.86 13.97 37.29
CA THR A 523 -17.00 12.83 37.65
C THR A 523 -16.55 12.03 36.43
N ILE A 524 -17.42 11.89 35.43
CA ILE A 524 -17.19 11.17 34.18
C ILE A 524 -17.30 12.20 33.04
N PRO A 525 -16.19 12.52 32.35
CA PRO A 525 -16.22 13.45 31.23
C PRO A 525 -17.27 13.05 30.16
N PRO A 526 -18.04 14.01 29.63
CA PRO A 526 -18.96 13.74 28.52
C PRO A 526 -18.16 13.52 27.22
N GLY A 527 -18.57 12.52 26.42
CA GLY A 527 -17.94 12.21 25.12
C GLY A 527 -16.83 11.15 25.21
N LYS A 528 -15.81 11.28 24.32
CA LYS A 528 -14.66 10.37 24.26
C LYS A 528 -13.80 10.50 25.51
N LEU A 529 -13.49 9.37 26.16
CA LEU A 529 -12.69 9.35 27.38
C LEU A 529 -11.20 9.19 27.04
N ARG A 530 -10.36 10.00 27.70
CA ARG A 530 -8.92 9.80 27.68
C ARG A 530 -8.55 8.60 28.55
N THR A 531 -7.57 7.80 28.14
CA THR A 531 -7.14 6.59 28.87
C THR A 531 -6.78 6.89 30.32
N ARG A 532 -6.09 8.01 30.55
CA ARG A 532 -5.72 8.45 31.91
C ARG A 532 -6.93 8.72 32.80
N ASP A 533 -7.97 9.33 32.24
CA ASP A 533 -9.22 9.61 32.97
C ASP A 533 -10.00 8.31 33.20
N ALA A 534 -10.07 7.42 32.20
CA ALA A 534 -10.72 6.12 32.29
C ALA A 534 -10.09 5.20 33.36
N VAL A 535 -8.76 5.03 33.34
CA VAL A 535 -8.01 4.25 34.35
C VAL A 535 -8.22 4.82 35.77
N ARG A 536 -8.31 6.16 35.91
CA ARG A 536 -8.63 6.80 37.19
C ARG A 536 -10.06 6.45 37.63
N ILE A 537 -11.03 6.51 36.72
CA ILE A 537 -12.44 6.23 36.99
C ILE A 537 -12.65 4.75 37.38
N VAL A 538 -11.99 3.81 36.70
CA VAL A 538 -12.08 2.37 37.02
C VAL A 538 -11.55 2.06 38.42
N ARG A 539 -10.51 2.78 38.87
CA ARG A 539 -9.96 2.65 40.24
C ARG A 539 -10.79 3.37 41.31
N ASP A 540 -11.70 4.26 40.93
CA ASP A 540 -12.49 5.02 41.88
C ASP A 540 -13.70 4.19 42.33
N GLU A 541 -13.60 3.59 43.52
CA GLU A 541 -14.67 2.77 44.10
C GLU A 541 -16.01 3.53 44.30
N SER A 542 -16.00 4.86 44.26
CA SER A 542 -17.23 5.66 44.34
C SER A 542 -18.02 5.68 43.03
N ILE A 543 -17.41 5.30 41.91
CA ILE A 543 -18.03 5.25 40.59
C ILE A 543 -18.34 3.79 40.25
N ALA A 544 -19.64 3.49 40.08
CA ALA A 544 -20.10 2.16 39.72
C ALA A 544 -19.72 1.82 38.26
N THR A 545 -18.59 1.17 38.08
CA THR A 545 -18.08 0.74 36.77
C THR A 545 -18.14 -0.77 36.55
N VAL A 546 -18.31 -1.59 37.60
CA VAL A 546 -18.41 -3.05 37.46
C VAL A 546 -19.62 -3.43 36.59
N ALA A 547 -19.39 -4.20 35.54
CA ALA A 547 -20.45 -4.67 34.65
C ALA A 547 -21.43 -5.60 35.38
N ALA A 548 -22.68 -5.62 34.91
CA ALA A 548 -23.74 -6.39 35.54
C ALA A 548 -23.45 -7.91 35.55
N PRO A 549 -23.96 -8.68 36.54
CA PRO A 549 -23.59 -10.10 36.72
C PRO A 549 -23.95 -11.04 35.56
N ASN A 550 -24.90 -10.65 34.70
CA ASN A 550 -25.23 -11.33 33.45
C ASN A 550 -24.12 -11.14 32.41
N ILE A 551 -23.64 -9.91 32.22
CA ILE A 551 -22.53 -9.57 31.31
C ILE A 551 -21.25 -10.28 31.75
N GLN A 552 -20.89 -10.23 33.04
CA GLN A 552 -19.71 -10.91 33.57
C GLN A 552 -19.74 -12.42 33.26
N ARG A 553 -20.90 -13.06 33.48
CA ARG A 553 -21.06 -14.50 33.27
C ARG A 553 -20.96 -14.88 31.80
N ALA A 554 -21.54 -14.08 30.92
CA ALA A 554 -21.50 -14.32 29.48
C ALA A 554 -20.08 -14.14 28.95
N ALA A 555 -19.44 -13.00 29.23
CA ALA A 555 -18.09 -12.68 28.76
C ALA A 555 -17.01 -13.63 29.31
N PHE A 556 -17.17 -14.15 30.53
CA PHE A 556 -16.20 -15.08 31.14
C PHE A 556 -16.48 -16.56 30.88
N GLN A 557 -17.48 -16.89 30.05
CA GLN A 557 -17.85 -18.29 29.78
C GLN A 557 -16.72 -19.08 29.10
N ARG A 558 -15.95 -18.46 28.18
CA ARG A 558 -14.79 -19.09 27.53
C ARG A 558 -13.50 -19.00 28.34
N PRO A 559 -13.03 -17.82 28.81
CA PRO A 559 -11.78 -17.72 29.57
C PRO A 559 -11.72 -18.61 30.82
N MET A 560 -12.84 -18.80 31.52
CA MET A 560 -12.88 -19.57 32.76
C MET A 560 -12.76 -21.09 32.55
N LYS A 561 -12.77 -21.58 31.30
CA LYS A 561 -12.47 -22.98 30.99
C LYS A 561 -10.97 -23.29 31.10
N TYR A 562 -10.11 -22.28 31.01
CA TYR A 562 -8.68 -22.44 31.22
C TYR A 562 -8.34 -22.50 32.71
N PRO A 563 -7.32 -23.29 33.11
CA PRO A 563 -6.41 -24.06 32.27
C PRO A 563 -6.92 -25.46 31.89
N ALA A 564 -8.12 -25.87 32.32
CA ALA A 564 -8.59 -27.26 32.08
C ALA A 564 -8.77 -27.57 30.59
N ALA A 565 -9.27 -26.61 29.80
CA ALA A 565 -9.43 -26.72 28.35
C ALA A 565 -8.09 -26.85 27.58
N LEU A 566 -6.94 -26.59 28.21
CA LEU A 566 -5.63 -26.76 27.57
C LEU A 566 -5.37 -28.20 27.11
N GLN A 567 -5.98 -29.18 27.79
CA GLN A 567 -5.85 -30.58 27.38
C GLN A 567 -6.56 -30.86 26.06
N ASP A 568 -7.65 -30.16 25.78
CA ASP A 568 -8.43 -30.30 24.56
C ASP A 568 -7.81 -29.51 23.38
N HIS A 569 -6.88 -28.58 23.65
CA HIS A 569 -6.20 -27.79 22.64
C HIS A 569 -5.06 -28.58 21.95
N HIS A 570 -4.48 -29.56 22.63
CA HIS A 570 -3.39 -30.36 22.09
C HIS A 570 -3.87 -31.56 21.28
N HIS A 571 -3.04 -32.00 20.33
CA HIS A 571 -3.19 -33.26 19.61
C HIS A 571 -1.86 -34.01 19.64
N LYS A 572 -1.89 -35.30 19.96
CA LYS A 572 -0.73 -36.18 19.99
C LYS A 572 -0.75 -37.17 18.83
N ALA A 573 0.24 -37.11 17.95
CA ALA A 573 0.38 -38.03 16.83
C ALA A 573 1.77 -38.65 16.78
N PHE A 574 1.86 -39.90 16.30
CA PHE A 574 3.16 -40.51 16.08
C PHE A 574 3.77 -40.00 14.77
N ALA A 575 5.05 -39.63 14.81
CA ALA A 575 5.82 -39.25 13.63
C ALA A 575 7.18 -39.97 13.61
N THR A 576 7.67 -40.28 12.43
CA THR A 576 9.00 -40.87 12.24
C THR A 576 9.99 -39.77 11.89
N VAL A 577 10.78 -39.34 12.88
CA VAL A 577 11.72 -38.21 12.79
C VAL A 577 13.15 -38.66 13.15
N PRO A 578 14.23 -37.94 12.76
CA PRO A 578 15.58 -38.17 13.23
C PRO A 578 15.65 -38.23 14.76
N ILE A 579 16.52 -39.09 15.28
CA ILE A 579 16.69 -39.27 16.73
C ILE A 579 16.96 -37.93 17.47
N PRO A 580 17.79 -36.99 16.94
CA PRO A 580 17.97 -35.69 17.59
C PRO A 580 16.71 -34.82 17.62
N VAL A 581 15.86 -34.88 16.58
CA VAL A 581 14.60 -34.14 16.50
C VAL A 581 13.59 -34.70 17.49
N ALA A 582 13.49 -36.03 17.59
CA ALA A 582 12.68 -36.69 18.63
C ALA A 582 13.10 -36.28 20.04
N TYR A 583 14.41 -36.14 20.30
CA TYR A 583 14.91 -35.65 21.58
C TYR A 583 14.53 -34.18 21.83
N LEU A 584 14.74 -33.30 20.84
CA LEU A 584 14.41 -31.88 20.96
C LEU A 584 12.94 -31.65 21.28
N LEU A 585 12.03 -32.28 20.53
CA LEU A 585 10.59 -32.14 20.73
C LEU A 585 10.10 -32.80 22.03
N GLN A 586 10.84 -33.77 22.56
CA GLN A 586 10.55 -34.36 23.87
C GLN A 586 11.02 -33.46 25.03
N GLN A 587 12.14 -32.74 24.88
CA GLN A 587 12.62 -31.79 25.90
C GLN A 587 11.82 -30.48 25.87
N ASP A 588 11.47 -30.02 24.67
CA ASP A 588 10.80 -28.74 24.46
C ASP A 588 9.78 -28.85 23.31
N PRO A 589 8.53 -29.27 23.62
CA PRO A 589 7.47 -29.40 22.63
C PRO A 589 7.16 -28.09 21.89
N SER A 590 7.46 -26.92 22.46
CA SER A 590 7.18 -25.62 21.83
C SER A 590 7.98 -25.38 20.54
N LEU A 591 9.03 -26.17 20.30
CA LEU A 591 9.80 -26.13 19.04
C LEU A 591 9.00 -26.64 17.83
N ILE A 592 7.85 -27.29 18.03
CA ILE A 592 7.02 -27.80 16.94
C ILE A 592 6.35 -26.68 16.13
N ALA A 593 5.93 -25.59 16.78
CA ALA A 593 5.27 -24.46 16.14
C ALA A 593 6.14 -23.78 15.07
N PRO A 594 7.37 -23.32 15.38
CA PRO A 594 8.24 -22.73 14.37
C PRO A 594 8.69 -23.72 13.27
N ALA A 595 8.76 -25.02 13.56
CA ALA A 595 9.07 -26.03 12.55
C ALA A 595 7.94 -26.17 11.51
N ILE A 596 6.69 -26.19 11.97
CA ILE A 596 5.52 -26.26 11.09
C ILE A 596 5.30 -24.95 10.35
N GLU A 597 5.51 -23.80 10.99
CA GLU A 597 5.43 -22.50 10.31
C GLU A 597 6.41 -22.41 9.14
N ALA A 598 7.66 -22.85 9.35
CA ALA A 598 8.67 -22.87 8.31
C ALA A 598 8.26 -23.79 7.14
N PHE A 599 7.73 -24.98 7.45
CA PHE A 599 7.18 -25.89 6.44
C PHE A 599 5.95 -25.32 5.69
N TYR A 600 5.03 -24.66 6.40
CA TYR A 600 3.78 -24.12 5.85
C TYR A 600 4.04 -22.92 4.93
N THR A 601 5.02 -22.06 5.28
CA THR A 601 5.35 -20.85 4.51
C THR A 601 6.33 -21.06 3.35
N ARG A 602 6.95 -22.25 3.27
CA ARG A 602 7.96 -22.71 2.27
C ARG A 602 8.18 -21.79 1.06
N ASP A 603 9.34 -21.14 1.00
CA ASP A 603 9.79 -20.43 -0.22
C ASP A 603 10.80 -21.26 -1.03
N ALA A 604 10.97 -20.92 -2.31
CA ALA A 604 11.80 -21.67 -3.26
C ALA A 604 13.29 -21.77 -2.87
N LEU A 605 13.84 -20.79 -2.14
CA LEU A 605 15.24 -20.82 -1.67
C LEU A 605 15.36 -21.68 -0.42
N THR A 606 14.37 -21.63 0.47
CA THR A 606 14.27 -22.48 1.67
C THR A 606 14.17 -23.95 1.28
N MET A 607 13.34 -24.28 0.29
CA MET A 607 13.27 -25.64 -0.25
C MET A 607 14.62 -26.12 -0.80
N GLN A 608 15.41 -25.25 -1.44
CA GLN A 608 16.76 -25.61 -1.91
C GLN A 608 17.76 -25.82 -0.78
N ALA A 609 17.69 -25.05 0.31
CA ALA A 609 18.58 -25.24 1.46
C ALA A 609 18.28 -26.55 2.21
N SER A 610 17.00 -26.86 2.40
CA SER A 610 16.53 -28.08 3.08
C SER A 610 16.72 -29.37 2.27
N THR A 611 17.02 -29.29 0.97
CA THR A 611 17.38 -30.49 0.17
C THR A 611 18.67 -31.18 0.60
N ARG A 612 19.47 -30.57 1.50
CA ARG A 612 20.72 -31.17 2.01
C ARG A 612 20.61 -31.78 3.40
N MET A 613 19.60 -31.40 4.22
CA MET A 613 19.37 -31.89 5.60
C MET A 613 20.67 -32.09 6.39
N SER A 614 21.46 -31.02 6.55
CA SER A 614 22.87 -31.13 6.95
C SER A 614 23.09 -31.27 8.47
N LYS A 615 22.18 -30.70 9.27
CA LYS A 615 22.18 -30.74 10.74
C LYS A 615 21.36 -31.93 11.26
N PHE A 616 20.25 -32.27 10.61
CA PHE A 616 19.38 -33.39 10.99
C PHE A 616 19.14 -34.35 9.81
N PRO A 617 20.07 -35.27 9.51
CA PRO A 617 19.88 -36.22 8.42
C PRO A 617 18.64 -37.12 8.69
N PRO A 618 17.83 -37.47 7.67
CA PRO A 618 16.60 -38.27 7.83
C PRO A 618 16.80 -39.68 8.41
N SER A 619 18.05 -40.15 8.45
CA SER A 619 18.44 -41.44 9.00
C SER A 619 19.73 -41.30 9.83
N PRO A 620 19.82 -41.91 11.03
CA PRO A 620 18.82 -42.80 11.64
C PRO A 620 17.60 -42.05 12.20
N SER A 621 16.41 -42.63 12.02
CA SER A 621 15.14 -42.10 12.52
C SER A 621 14.48 -43.03 13.55
N THR A 622 13.56 -42.48 14.32
CA THR A 622 12.77 -43.19 15.32
C THR A 622 11.33 -42.71 15.29
N THR A 623 10.39 -43.56 15.68
CA THR A 623 9.00 -43.17 15.83
C THR A 623 8.80 -42.60 17.22
N ALA A 624 8.45 -41.31 17.31
CA ALA A 624 8.19 -40.60 18.55
C ALA A 624 6.75 -40.07 18.57
N LEU A 625 6.17 -39.96 19.76
CA LEU A 625 4.89 -39.29 19.94
C LEU A 625 5.14 -37.78 20.06
N ILE A 626 4.63 -37.00 19.12
CA ILE A 626 4.79 -35.54 19.08
C ILE A 626 3.49 -34.89 19.53
N THR A 627 3.59 -33.85 20.34
CA THR A 627 2.45 -33.02 20.77
C THR A 627 2.40 -31.76 19.92
N PHE A 628 1.23 -31.47 19.36
CA PHE A 628 0.91 -30.31 18.54
C PHE A 628 -0.22 -29.52 19.22
N THR A 629 -0.42 -28.26 18.84
CA THR A 629 -1.77 -27.68 18.94
C THR A 629 -2.63 -28.27 17.81
N LYS A 630 -3.95 -28.32 18.00
CA LYS A 630 -4.87 -28.76 16.95
C LYS A 630 -4.70 -27.97 15.65
N PRO A 631 -4.62 -26.62 15.65
CA PRO A 631 -4.35 -25.85 14.43
C PRO A 631 -3.04 -26.25 13.74
N LEU A 632 -1.93 -26.39 14.48
CA LEU A 632 -0.65 -26.84 13.89
C LEU A 632 -0.75 -28.21 13.24
N TYR A 633 -1.45 -29.16 13.88
CA TYR A 633 -1.66 -30.49 13.31
C TYR A 633 -2.50 -30.42 12.03
N ALA A 634 -3.59 -29.66 12.04
CA ALA A 634 -4.45 -29.47 10.87
C ALA A 634 -3.69 -28.80 9.70
N GLN A 635 -2.92 -27.74 9.98
CA GLN A 635 -2.06 -27.06 9.01
C GLN A 635 -1.04 -28.02 8.38
N LEU A 636 -0.48 -28.95 9.16
CA LEU A 636 0.52 -29.90 8.68
C LEU A 636 -0.10 -31.03 7.83
N VAL A 637 -1.26 -31.57 8.24
CA VAL A 637 -1.90 -32.71 7.58
C VAL A 637 -2.63 -32.29 6.30
N SER A 638 -3.23 -31.09 6.26
CA SER A 638 -3.93 -30.55 5.09
C SER A 638 -3.02 -30.24 3.90
N GLN A 639 -1.73 -30.04 4.14
CA GLN A 639 -0.76 -29.70 3.10
C GLN A 639 -0.41 -30.91 2.23
N LYS A 640 -0.71 -30.86 0.93
CA LYS A 640 -0.16 -31.80 -0.05
C LYS A 640 1.31 -31.47 -0.27
N PHE A 641 2.19 -32.44 -0.07
CA PHE A 641 3.64 -32.25 -0.22
C PHE A 641 4.31 -33.55 -0.67
N TYR A 642 5.16 -33.44 -1.70
CA TYR A 642 5.86 -34.58 -2.28
C TYR A 642 7.25 -34.75 -1.65
N PRO A 643 7.66 -35.99 -1.30
CA PRO A 643 8.92 -36.22 -0.61
C PRO A 643 10.14 -35.85 -1.48
N PRO A 644 11.08 -35.04 -0.96
CA PRO A 644 12.39 -34.85 -1.58
C PRO A 644 13.16 -36.17 -1.69
N LYS A 645 14.09 -36.29 -2.66
CA LYS A 645 14.90 -37.51 -2.91
C LYS A 645 15.61 -38.11 -1.69
N LEU A 646 15.87 -37.31 -0.65
CA LEU A 646 16.50 -37.77 0.60
C LEU A 646 15.54 -38.53 1.54
N PHE A 647 14.23 -38.35 1.38
CA PHE A 647 13.21 -39.03 2.17
C PHE A 647 12.63 -40.20 1.38
N THR A 648 12.66 -41.38 1.98
CA THR A 648 12.03 -42.57 1.41
C THR A 648 10.78 -42.88 2.21
N LEU A 649 9.62 -42.48 1.71
CA LEU A 649 8.33 -42.85 2.32
C LEU A 649 8.01 -44.32 2.01
N PRO A 650 7.39 -45.05 2.96
CA PRO A 650 6.88 -46.40 2.67
C PRO A 650 5.70 -46.32 1.67
N PRO A 651 5.22 -47.47 1.12
CA PRO A 651 4.06 -47.45 0.25
C PRO A 651 2.80 -46.94 0.96
N ARG A 652 1.94 -46.16 0.27
CA ARG A 652 0.65 -45.67 0.82
C ARG A 652 -0.25 -46.80 1.34
N SER A 653 -0.15 -48.00 0.77
CA SER A 653 -0.86 -49.21 1.22
C SER A 653 -0.51 -49.66 2.64
N THR A 654 0.59 -49.15 3.22
CA THR A 654 0.98 -49.41 4.61
C THR A 654 0.24 -48.53 5.64
N GLY A 655 -0.65 -47.63 5.18
CA GLY A 655 -1.61 -46.86 5.98
C GLY A 655 -0.95 -46.07 7.10
N THR A 656 -0.98 -46.60 8.32
CA THR A 656 -0.42 -45.97 9.52
C THR A 656 1.08 -45.70 9.41
N LEU A 657 1.86 -46.60 8.81
CA LEU A 657 3.31 -46.39 8.66
C LEU A 657 3.63 -45.25 7.67
N TYR A 658 2.82 -45.14 6.61
CA TYR A 658 2.89 -44.01 5.67
C TYR A 658 2.58 -42.69 6.37
N LYS A 659 1.45 -42.62 7.07
CA LYS A 659 1.04 -41.42 7.82
C LYS A 659 2.14 -40.92 8.76
N ARG A 660 2.76 -41.83 9.53
CA ARG A 660 3.83 -41.48 10.48
C ARG A 660 5.11 -40.99 9.78
N ALA A 661 5.48 -41.62 8.67
CA ALA A 661 6.64 -41.21 7.89
C ALA A 661 6.42 -39.88 7.16
N GLU A 662 5.23 -39.67 6.63
CA GLU A 662 4.83 -38.41 5.99
C GLU A 662 4.82 -37.26 7.00
N LEU A 663 4.20 -37.47 8.17
CA LEU A 663 4.17 -36.48 9.24
C LEU A 663 5.59 -36.11 9.70
N GLY A 664 6.44 -37.12 9.90
CA GLY A 664 7.83 -36.92 10.32
C GLY A 664 8.62 -36.11 9.29
N MET A 665 8.55 -36.48 8.01
CA MET A 665 9.18 -35.72 6.92
C MET A 665 8.77 -34.24 6.93
N LYS A 666 7.48 -33.93 7.09
CA LYS A 666 6.99 -32.55 7.09
C LYS A 666 7.48 -31.76 8.31
N VAL A 667 7.63 -32.39 9.47
CA VAL A 667 8.22 -31.79 10.68
C VAL A 667 9.73 -31.57 10.54
N ASP A 668 10.43 -32.53 9.93
CA ASP A 668 11.89 -32.55 9.86
C ASP A 668 12.47 -31.54 8.87
N TYR A 669 11.74 -31.27 7.79
CA TYR A 669 12.24 -30.57 6.61
C TYR A 669 12.77 -29.16 6.91
N ASP A 670 12.42 -28.52 8.03
CA ASP A 670 12.77 -27.12 8.26
C ASP A 670 13.11 -26.70 9.71
N ILE A 671 13.45 -27.66 10.57
CA ILE A 671 13.93 -27.36 11.94
C ILE A 671 15.38 -26.78 11.94
N GLU A 672 16.03 -26.65 10.77
CA GLU A 672 17.40 -26.13 10.59
C GLU A 672 17.50 -24.60 10.51
N ARG A 673 16.39 -23.86 10.59
CA ARG A 673 16.31 -22.42 10.33
C ARG A 673 17.17 -21.57 11.29
N ASP A 674 18.13 -20.82 10.74
CA ASP A 674 18.66 -19.58 11.35
C ASP A 674 18.37 -18.38 10.44
N ASP A 675 17.16 -17.82 10.58
CA ASP A 675 16.69 -16.64 9.85
C ASP A 675 17.63 -15.44 9.87
N ARG A 676 18.46 -15.33 10.91
CA ARG A 676 19.33 -14.18 11.11
C ARG A 676 20.60 -14.26 10.28
N TRP A 677 21.17 -15.46 10.12
CA TRP A 677 22.28 -15.66 9.17
C TRP A 677 21.82 -15.37 7.75
N HIS A 678 20.62 -15.79 7.36
CA HIS A 678 20.09 -15.50 6.02
C HIS A 678 19.88 -13.99 5.81
N ARG A 679 19.34 -13.26 6.78
CA ARG A 679 19.22 -11.80 6.71
C ARG A 679 20.60 -11.10 6.66
N PHE A 680 21.55 -11.57 7.46
CA PHE A 680 22.92 -11.03 7.51
C PHE A 680 23.69 -11.32 6.22
N LYS A 681 23.62 -12.55 5.70
CA LYS A 681 24.22 -12.95 4.43
C LYS A 681 23.60 -12.17 3.27
N SER A 682 22.28 -12.00 3.25
CA SER A 682 21.59 -11.16 2.26
C SER A 682 22.00 -9.68 2.37
N ALA A 683 22.26 -9.17 3.57
CA ALA A 683 22.80 -7.82 3.76
C ALA A 683 24.27 -7.70 3.30
N LEU A 684 25.11 -8.71 3.53
CA LEU A 684 26.48 -8.76 3.03
C LEU A 684 26.55 -8.82 1.51
N THR A 685 25.67 -9.62 0.88
CA THR A 685 25.51 -9.66 -0.57
C THR A 685 25.07 -8.29 -1.10
N ARG A 686 24.11 -7.64 -0.44
CA ARG A 686 23.66 -6.27 -0.78
C ARG A 686 24.78 -5.25 -0.65
N ASN A 687 25.68 -5.41 0.31
CA ASN A 687 26.83 -4.54 0.55
C ASN A 687 28.08 -4.94 -0.25
N GLN A 688 27.94 -5.78 -1.29
CA GLN A 688 29.03 -6.25 -2.16
C GLN A 688 30.21 -6.91 -1.43
N TYR A 689 29.98 -7.46 -0.23
CA TYR A 689 31.04 -8.11 0.56
C TYR A 689 31.69 -9.28 -0.19
N PHE A 690 30.90 -10.00 -1.00
CA PHE A 690 31.36 -11.11 -1.82
C PHE A 690 32.03 -10.69 -3.13
N ARG A 691 32.17 -9.37 -3.39
CA ARG A 691 32.92 -8.79 -4.52
C ARG A 691 32.53 -9.39 -5.89
N ASP A 692 31.24 -9.62 -6.09
CA ASP A 692 30.67 -10.23 -7.30
C ASP A 692 31.20 -11.64 -7.63
N GLU A 693 31.84 -12.31 -6.67
CA GLU A 693 32.25 -13.70 -6.82
C GLU A 693 31.04 -14.60 -7.02
N LEU A 694 31.14 -15.55 -7.96
CA LEU A 694 30.08 -16.49 -8.24
C LEU A 694 29.77 -17.34 -7.00
N PRO A 695 28.49 -17.45 -6.58
CA PRO A 695 28.10 -18.29 -5.47
C PRO A 695 28.63 -19.72 -5.62
N GLY A 696 29.53 -20.12 -4.71
CA GLY A 696 30.18 -21.43 -4.72
C GLY A 696 31.61 -21.47 -5.30
N SER A 697 32.15 -20.35 -5.82
CA SER A 697 33.57 -20.22 -6.16
C SER A 697 34.46 -20.45 -4.94
N ALA A 698 35.73 -20.81 -5.14
CA ALA A 698 36.65 -21.04 -4.03
C ALA A 698 36.80 -19.79 -3.15
N LEU A 699 36.85 -18.61 -3.78
CA LEU A 699 36.95 -17.33 -3.09
C LEU A 699 35.63 -16.91 -2.45
N TYR A 700 34.48 -17.18 -3.08
CA TYR A 700 33.16 -16.98 -2.47
C TYR A 700 33.01 -17.80 -1.19
N LYS A 701 33.42 -19.08 -1.21
CA LYS A 701 33.38 -19.97 -0.05
C LYS A 701 34.32 -19.51 1.07
N GLU A 702 35.47 -18.97 0.72
CA GLU A 702 36.42 -18.40 1.69
C GLU A 702 35.88 -17.12 2.33
N LEU A 703 35.34 -16.19 1.53
CA LEU A 703 34.69 -14.97 2.02
C LEU A 703 33.45 -15.29 2.86
N GLU A 704 32.65 -16.29 2.47
CA GLU A 704 31.50 -16.77 3.22
C GLU A 704 31.93 -17.35 4.57
N ALA A 705 33.00 -18.14 4.62
CA ALA A 705 33.56 -18.65 5.87
C ALA A 705 34.05 -17.50 6.77
N GLN A 706 34.75 -16.51 6.22
CA GLN A 706 35.22 -15.33 6.98
C GLN A 706 34.06 -14.46 7.49
N ALA A 707 33.03 -14.23 6.68
CA ALA A 707 31.81 -13.53 7.07
C ALA A 707 31.06 -14.27 8.18
N LYS A 708 31.02 -15.60 8.10
CA LYS A 708 30.38 -16.45 9.11
C LYS A 708 31.16 -16.43 10.43
N GLU A 709 32.49 -16.45 10.38
CA GLU A 709 33.36 -16.29 11.55
C GLU A 709 33.18 -14.91 12.21
N GLN A 710 33.14 -13.82 11.41
CA GLN A 710 32.91 -12.47 11.90
C GLN A 710 31.49 -12.27 12.46
N TYR A 711 30.47 -12.84 11.81
CA TYR A 711 29.11 -12.87 12.34
C TYR A 711 29.08 -13.52 13.72
N LEU A 712 29.70 -14.70 13.86
CA LEU A 712 29.79 -15.42 15.13
C LEU A 712 30.59 -14.64 16.19
N GLN A 713 31.65 -13.93 15.83
CA GLN A 713 32.44 -13.11 16.76
C GLN A 713 31.70 -11.83 17.21
N THR A 714 31.08 -11.11 16.27
CA THR A 714 30.29 -9.90 16.57
C THR A 714 29.08 -10.25 17.43
N TRP A 715 28.44 -11.39 17.19
CA TRP A 715 27.36 -11.89 18.04
C TRP A 715 27.81 -12.38 19.40
N ARG A 716 29.01 -12.98 19.52
CA ARG A 716 29.60 -13.33 20.82
C ARG A 716 29.90 -12.08 21.66
N GLN A 717 30.28 -10.97 21.02
CA GLN A 717 30.50 -9.68 21.69
C GLN A 717 29.18 -8.97 22.03
N ARG A 718 28.18 -9.03 21.15
CA ARG A 718 26.87 -8.38 21.35
C ARG A 718 25.98 -9.10 22.38
N SER A 719 26.22 -10.39 22.64
CA SER A 719 25.52 -11.08 23.72
C SER A 719 25.99 -10.68 25.11
N GLU A 720 27.15 -10.02 25.26
CA GLU A 720 27.60 -9.52 26.57
C GLU A 720 26.97 -8.15 26.92
N GLU A 721 26.38 -7.42 25.95
CA GLU A 721 25.81 -6.08 26.15
C GLU A 721 24.26 -6.02 26.12
N ASP A 722 23.57 -6.95 25.44
CA ASP A 722 22.10 -6.97 25.26
C ASP A 722 21.37 -8.08 26.08
N GLU A 723 21.96 -8.55 27.19
CA GLU A 723 21.63 -9.84 27.82
C GLU A 723 20.33 -9.88 28.69
N GLU A 724 19.59 -8.78 28.89
CA GLU A 724 18.49 -8.78 29.88
C GLU A 724 17.05 -9.01 29.34
N ASP A 725 16.72 -8.80 28.05
CA ASP A 725 15.29 -8.73 27.64
C ASP A 725 14.90 -9.41 26.29
N GLN A 726 15.76 -10.21 25.65
CA GLN A 726 15.38 -10.97 24.43
C GLN A 726 15.33 -12.49 24.65
N PRO A 727 14.34 -13.20 24.07
CA PRO A 727 14.28 -14.66 24.15
C PRO A 727 15.49 -15.28 23.45
N VAL A 728 16.01 -16.37 24.04
CA VAL A 728 17.13 -17.13 23.47
C VAL A 728 16.79 -17.52 22.03
N PRO A 729 17.64 -17.16 21.05
CA PRO A 729 17.46 -17.52 19.64
C PRO A 729 17.06 -18.99 19.43
N PHE A 730 16.15 -19.25 18.50
CA PHE A 730 15.70 -20.61 18.15
C PHE A 730 16.86 -21.59 17.94
N HIS A 731 17.88 -21.20 17.15
CA HIS A 731 19.08 -22.01 16.96
C HIS A 731 19.89 -22.22 18.25
N LYS A 732 19.98 -21.21 19.13
CA LYS A 732 20.68 -21.34 20.42
C LYS A 732 19.92 -22.24 21.39
N ARG A 733 18.59 -22.26 21.36
CA ARG A 733 17.76 -23.21 22.13
C ARG A 733 18.03 -24.64 21.68
N ILE A 734 18.04 -24.87 20.37
CA ILE A 734 18.40 -26.17 19.78
C ILE A 734 19.81 -26.58 20.20
N ASP A 735 20.80 -25.71 20.02
CA ASP A 735 22.20 -26.01 20.33
C ASP A 735 22.43 -26.26 21.83
N ALA A 736 21.74 -25.52 22.70
CA ALA A 736 21.78 -25.70 24.15
C ALA A 736 21.18 -27.04 24.58
N LEU A 737 20.04 -27.43 24.00
CA LEU A 737 19.43 -28.74 24.28
C LEU A 737 20.30 -29.89 23.77
N LEU A 738 20.91 -29.75 22.59
CA LEU A 738 21.77 -30.78 22.00
C LEU A 738 23.15 -30.88 22.67
N ALA A 739 23.56 -29.92 23.50
CA ALA A 739 24.87 -29.94 24.14
C ALA A 739 25.10 -31.18 25.03
N ASP A 740 24.04 -31.67 25.67
CA ASP A 740 24.07 -32.84 26.57
C ASP A 740 23.46 -34.11 25.92
N PHE A 741 23.22 -34.10 24.61
CA PHE A 741 22.53 -35.17 23.91
C PHE A 741 23.46 -36.32 23.49
N ASP A 742 23.18 -37.54 23.94
CA ASP A 742 23.81 -38.78 23.45
C ASP A 742 22.80 -39.64 22.66
N PRO A 743 22.93 -39.72 21.31
CA PRO A 743 22.04 -40.49 20.46
C PRO A 743 21.95 -41.98 20.80
N SER A 744 22.98 -42.56 21.43
CA SER A 744 23.04 -44.00 21.73
C SER A 744 22.23 -44.40 22.97
N THR A 745 21.92 -43.43 23.82
CA THR A 745 21.21 -43.65 25.10
C THR A 745 19.74 -43.23 25.04
N PHE A 746 19.38 -42.37 24.09
CA PHE A 746 18.03 -41.86 23.96
C PHE A 746 17.06 -42.92 23.43
N LYS A 747 15.93 -43.07 24.12
CA LYS A 747 14.76 -43.81 23.64
C LYS A 747 13.54 -42.91 23.79
N PRO A 748 12.78 -42.64 22.71
CA PRO A 748 11.59 -41.82 22.80
C PRO A 748 10.58 -42.49 23.74
N THR A 749 9.91 -41.68 24.55
CA THR A 749 8.88 -42.18 25.46
C THR A 749 7.64 -42.58 24.68
N SER A 750 7.18 -43.83 24.85
CA SER A 750 6.12 -44.44 24.04
C SER A 750 4.91 -44.91 24.86
N ASN A 751 4.77 -44.44 26.11
CA ASN A 751 3.72 -44.93 27.02
C ASN A 751 2.36 -44.24 26.83
N ASP A 752 2.31 -43.15 26.09
CA ASP A 752 1.10 -42.40 25.76
C ASP A 752 0.45 -42.90 24.46
N LYS A 753 -0.86 -42.69 24.32
CA LYS A 753 -1.63 -43.04 23.12
C LYS A 753 -1.68 -41.88 22.14
N GLU A 754 -1.79 -42.22 20.86
CA GLU A 754 -2.11 -41.30 19.76
C GLU A 754 -3.58 -40.89 19.84
N ASP A 755 -3.86 -39.62 19.61
CA ASP A 755 -5.21 -39.05 19.60
C ASP A 755 -5.92 -39.39 18.28
N ASP A 756 -7.26 -39.34 18.30
CA ASP A 756 -8.08 -39.57 17.11
C ASP A 756 -8.09 -38.32 16.20
N ASP A 757 -8.12 -38.54 14.89
CA ASP A 757 -8.20 -37.52 13.85
C ASP A 757 -9.65 -37.16 13.49
N ALA A 758 -10.64 -37.88 14.04
CA ALA A 758 -12.05 -37.70 13.68
C ALA A 758 -12.54 -36.25 13.80
N TRP A 759 -11.95 -35.44 14.71
CA TRP A 759 -12.28 -34.03 14.88
C TRP A 759 -11.94 -33.14 13.67
N LEU A 760 -11.05 -33.57 12.77
CA LEU A 760 -10.77 -32.89 11.51
C LEU A 760 -11.92 -33.03 10.50
N ASN A 761 -12.79 -34.02 10.68
CA ASN A 761 -13.89 -34.33 9.77
C ASN A 761 -15.22 -33.96 10.41
N ILE A 762 -15.71 -32.74 10.15
CA ILE A 762 -17.03 -32.31 10.60
C ILE A 762 -18.07 -32.95 9.68
N ARG A 763 -18.89 -33.87 10.22
CA ARG A 763 -20.05 -34.40 9.47
C ARG A 763 -21.18 -33.38 9.48
N PRO A 764 -22.08 -33.37 8.49
CA PRO A 764 -23.22 -32.44 8.46
C PRO A 764 -24.04 -32.42 9.75
N GLU A 765 -24.23 -33.59 10.36
CA GLU A 765 -24.91 -33.76 11.66
C GLU A 765 -24.18 -33.07 12.82
N ASP A 766 -22.84 -33.08 12.80
CA ASP A 766 -22.00 -32.45 13.82
C ASP A 766 -22.02 -30.92 13.65
N LEU A 767 -22.02 -30.42 12.41
CA LEU A 767 -22.17 -28.99 12.10
C LEU A 767 -23.56 -28.46 12.53
N GLU A 768 -24.61 -29.22 12.26
CA GLU A 768 -25.98 -28.87 12.68
C GLU A 768 -26.10 -28.83 14.22
N ALA A 769 -25.44 -29.75 14.93
CA ALA A 769 -25.38 -29.74 16.38
C ALA A 769 -24.63 -28.51 16.93
N LEU A 770 -23.52 -28.11 16.31
CA LEU A 770 -22.77 -26.90 16.67
C LEU A 770 -23.59 -25.63 16.45
N LEU A 771 -24.30 -25.52 15.33
CA LEU A 771 -25.21 -24.41 15.03
C LEU A 771 -26.38 -24.35 16.05
N LYS A 772 -26.95 -25.50 16.43
CA LYS A 772 -28.01 -25.57 17.47
C LYS A 772 -27.50 -25.19 18.86
N GLN A 773 -26.23 -25.44 19.16
CA GLN A 773 -25.60 -25.06 20.43
C GLN A 773 -25.41 -23.54 20.53
N HIS A 774 -25.15 -22.87 19.40
CA HIS A 774 -24.93 -21.43 19.31
C HIS A 774 -26.15 -20.62 18.81
N ALA A 775 -27.31 -21.26 18.61
CA ALA A 775 -28.52 -20.60 18.12
C ALA A 775 -29.16 -19.63 19.15
N PRO A 776 -29.70 -18.47 18.72
CA PRO A 776 -29.72 -17.27 19.56
C PRO A 776 -30.94 -17.09 20.49
N THR A 777 -31.99 -17.92 20.42
CA THR A 777 -33.22 -17.73 21.23
C THR A 777 -34.02 -19.01 21.50
N ALA A 778 -34.84 -19.00 22.55
CA ALA A 778 -35.84 -20.05 22.82
C ALA A 778 -36.90 -20.15 21.70
N SER A 779 -37.25 -19.03 21.06
CA SER A 779 -38.07 -18.98 19.85
C SER A 779 -37.34 -19.53 18.62
N ALA A 780 -36.03 -19.31 18.48
CA ALA A 780 -35.23 -19.98 17.45
C ALA A 780 -35.16 -21.50 17.70
N ARG A 781 -35.05 -21.94 18.97
CA ARG A 781 -35.10 -23.36 19.33
C ARG A 781 -36.47 -24.02 19.11
N GLU A 782 -37.58 -23.29 19.31
CA GLU A 782 -38.93 -23.77 18.97
C GLU A 782 -39.17 -23.79 17.46
N ASN A 783 -38.68 -22.80 16.70
CA ASN A 783 -38.70 -22.82 15.24
C ASN A 783 -37.82 -23.95 14.67
N LEU A 784 -36.70 -24.28 15.33
CA LEU A 784 -35.83 -25.42 14.99
C LEU A 784 -36.46 -26.79 15.28
N GLN A 785 -37.46 -26.87 16.15
CA GLN A 785 -38.21 -28.11 16.42
C GLN A 785 -39.49 -28.21 15.58
N GLY A 786 -39.97 -27.10 15.02
CA GLY A 786 -41.23 -27.01 14.28
C GLY A 786 -41.11 -27.14 12.76
N SER A 787 -39.92 -26.91 12.17
CA SER A 787 -39.65 -27.19 10.75
C SER A 787 -38.89 -28.51 10.63
N GLY A 788 -39.43 -29.45 9.86
CA GLY A 788 -38.67 -30.63 9.42
C GLY A 788 -37.36 -30.21 8.76
N GLU A 789 -36.36 -31.11 8.82
CA GLU A 789 -35.01 -31.06 8.22
C GLU A 789 -34.57 -29.66 7.76
N MET A 790 -33.60 -29.08 8.48
CA MET A 790 -32.93 -27.85 8.09
C MET A 790 -32.31 -28.03 6.69
N ASP A 791 -33.05 -27.60 5.66
CA ASP A 791 -32.65 -27.74 4.26
C ASP A 791 -31.61 -26.66 3.92
N LEU A 792 -30.34 -27.00 4.16
CA LEU A 792 -29.18 -26.17 3.82
C LEU A 792 -29.19 -25.74 2.35
N GLU A 793 -29.77 -26.54 1.43
CA GLU A 793 -29.90 -26.15 0.03
C GLU A 793 -30.79 -24.91 -0.12
N ASN A 794 -31.82 -24.77 0.71
CA ASN A 794 -32.76 -23.66 0.63
C ASN A 794 -32.15 -22.35 1.17
N MET A 795 -31.30 -22.45 2.20
CA MET A 795 -30.56 -21.30 2.74
C MET A 795 -29.47 -20.83 1.76
N MET A 796 -28.79 -21.77 1.10
CA MET A 796 -27.81 -21.47 0.05
C MET A 796 -28.47 -20.85 -1.18
N ARG A 797 -29.65 -21.32 -1.60
CA ARG A 797 -30.45 -20.69 -2.68
C ARG A 797 -30.88 -19.26 -2.35
N GLN A 798 -31.19 -18.97 -1.08
CA GLN A 798 -31.51 -17.60 -0.65
C GLN A 798 -30.29 -16.68 -0.71
N PHE A 799 -29.11 -17.21 -0.35
CA PHE A 799 -27.85 -16.48 -0.48
C PHE A 799 -27.48 -16.22 -1.96
N GLU A 800 -27.77 -17.18 -2.83
CA GLU A 800 -27.62 -17.07 -4.28
C GLU A 800 -28.57 -16.02 -4.89
N SER A 801 -29.83 -16.01 -4.44
CA SER A 801 -30.81 -14.97 -4.80
C SER A 801 -30.40 -13.57 -4.33
N PHE A 802 -29.66 -13.47 -3.22
CA PHE A 802 -29.14 -12.21 -2.71
C PHE A 802 -27.94 -11.71 -3.52
N LEU A 803 -27.04 -12.61 -3.92
CA LEU A 803 -25.86 -12.27 -4.74
C LEU A 803 -26.20 -11.99 -6.21
N SER A 804 -27.29 -12.56 -6.72
CA SER A 804 -27.75 -12.37 -8.11
C SER A 804 -28.72 -11.18 -8.29
N GLY A 805 -29.23 -10.59 -7.20
CA GLY A 805 -30.06 -9.39 -7.23
C GLY A 805 -29.22 -8.11 -7.12
N GLY A 806 -29.14 -7.32 -8.19
CA GLY A 806 -28.43 -6.04 -8.18
C GLY A 806 -28.95 -5.08 -7.10
N ALA A 807 -28.06 -4.71 -6.16
CA ALA A 807 -28.37 -3.71 -5.14
C ALA A 807 -28.51 -2.32 -5.78
N GLY A 808 -29.73 -1.78 -5.80
CA GLY A 808 -30.01 -0.41 -6.21
C GLY A 808 -29.41 0.64 -5.26
N LEU A 809 -29.48 1.92 -5.66
CA LEU A 809 -28.80 3.09 -5.06
C LEU A 809 -29.25 3.48 -3.62
N LYS A 810 -30.04 2.66 -2.94
CA LYS A 810 -30.31 2.72 -1.50
C LYS A 810 -30.33 1.28 -1.01
N GLY A 811 -29.37 0.90 -0.17
CA GLY A 811 -29.12 -0.48 0.23
C GLY A 811 -30.34 -1.29 0.69
N ALA A 812 -30.22 -2.61 0.56
CA ALA A 812 -31.13 -3.69 0.93
C ALA A 812 -32.46 -3.29 1.60
N GLU A 813 -33.55 -3.32 0.83
CA GLU A 813 -34.90 -3.41 1.38
C GLU A 813 -35.14 -4.84 1.90
N PHE A 814 -35.43 -4.96 3.19
CA PHE A 814 -36.02 -6.18 3.75
C PHE A 814 -37.53 -6.16 3.43
N ILE A 815 -38.01 -7.12 2.64
CA ILE A 815 -39.45 -7.26 2.38
C ILE A 815 -40.12 -7.81 3.64
N GLY A 816 -40.95 -6.96 4.23
CA GLY A 816 -41.85 -7.31 5.32
C GLY A 816 -42.77 -6.15 5.68
N GLU A 817 -43.49 -5.58 4.73
CA GLU A 817 -44.78 -4.88 4.91
C GLU A 817 -45.32 -4.44 3.54
N GLY A 818 -46.57 -4.79 3.23
CA GLY A 818 -47.18 -4.54 1.92
C GLY A 818 -48.19 -3.40 1.92
N SER A 819 -48.47 -2.86 0.73
CA SER A 819 -49.79 -2.44 0.26
C SER A 819 -49.73 -1.92 -1.18
N ASP A 820 -50.79 -2.21 -1.91
CA ASP A 820 -51.19 -1.76 -3.25
C ASP A 820 -50.91 -0.27 -3.55
N ASP A 821 -50.59 0.05 -4.81
CA ASP A 821 -51.33 1.04 -5.62
C ASP A 821 -50.81 1.13 -7.08
N GLU A 822 -51.74 1.55 -7.93
CA GLU A 822 -51.83 1.47 -9.39
C GLU A 822 -50.97 2.48 -10.19
N ASP A 823 -50.74 2.11 -11.46
CA ASP A 823 -50.58 2.92 -12.70
C ASP A 823 -49.57 4.08 -12.80
N GLU A 824 -48.64 3.99 -13.77
CA GLU A 824 -48.53 4.96 -14.88
C GLU A 824 -47.59 4.42 -16.00
N GLU A 825 -48.13 4.33 -17.23
CA GLU A 825 -47.43 4.05 -18.49
C GLU A 825 -46.58 5.26 -18.95
N VAL A 826 -45.37 5.05 -19.48
CA VAL A 826 -44.85 5.74 -20.68
C VAL A 826 -43.81 4.86 -21.40
N ASP A 827 -44.05 4.63 -22.69
CA ASP A 827 -43.19 4.01 -23.69
C ASP A 827 -41.89 4.79 -23.99
N ASP A 828 -40.80 4.10 -24.32
CA ASP A 828 -40.25 4.08 -25.70
C ASP A 828 -38.82 3.48 -25.76
N ASP A 829 -38.71 2.57 -26.73
CA ASP A 829 -37.56 2.24 -27.59
C ASP A 829 -36.42 1.30 -27.14
N GLU A 830 -36.33 0.26 -27.98
CA GLU A 830 -35.39 -0.85 -28.11
C GLU A 830 -33.91 -0.45 -28.15
N GLU A 831 -33.04 -1.25 -27.53
CA GLU A 831 -31.80 -1.72 -28.17
C GLU A 831 -31.31 -3.01 -27.47
N ASN A 832 -30.89 -3.99 -28.28
CA ASN A 832 -30.50 -5.34 -27.86
C ASN A 832 -29.28 -5.33 -26.92
N GLU A 833 -29.41 -5.89 -25.71
CA GLU A 833 -28.29 -6.35 -24.91
C GLU A 833 -28.07 -7.84 -25.18
N GLU A 834 -26.91 -8.20 -25.73
CA GLU A 834 -26.39 -9.56 -25.68
C GLU A 834 -25.94 -9.84 -24.24
N ASP A 835 -26.70 -10.66 -23.52
CA ASP A 835 -26.41 -11.07 -22.14
C ASP A 835 -25.03 -11.76 -22.02
N GLU A 836 -24.06 -11.11 -21.37
CA GLU A 836 -22.92 -11.80 -20.75
C GLU A 836 -23.44 -12.58 -19.53
N ALA A 837 -23.30 -13.92 -19.55
CA ALA A 837 -23.80 -14.79 -18.50
C ALA A 837 -23.19 -14.45 -17.11
N PRO A 838 -23.99 -14.36 -16.03
CA PRO A 838 -23.48 -14.09 -14.70
C PRO A 838 -22.66 -15.28 -14.19
N VAL A 839 -21.57 -15.00 -13.46
CA VAL A 839 -20.75 -16.02 -12.80
C VAL A 839 -21.63 -16.80 -11.81
N GLN A 840 -21.98 -18.04 -12.16
CA GLN A 840 -22.73 -18.95 -11.29
C GLN A 840 -21.77 -19.64 -10.30
N PHE A 841 -22.16 -19.63 -9.02
CA PHE A 841 -21.48 -20.37 -7.96
C PHE A 841 -21.89 -21.85 -8.02
N ASP A 842 -20.96 -22.75 -8.35
CA ASP A 842 -21.25 -24.18 -8.46
C ASP A 842 -21.30 -24.86 -7.07
N VAL A 843 -22.52 -25.00 -6.55
CA VAL A 843 -22.81 -25.68 -5.28
C VAL A 843 -22.38 -27.15 -5.32
N ALA A 844 -22.44 -27.81 -6.47
CA ALA A 844 -22.05 -29.21 -6.59
C ALA A 844 -20.53 -29.37 -6.46
N GLU A 845 -19.75 -28.45 -7.02
CA GLU A 845 -18.29 -28.41 -6.87
C GLU A 845 -17.88 -28.07 -5.43
N PHE A 846 -18.56 -27.11 -4.79
CA PHE A 846 -18.35 -26.78 -3.38
C PHE A 846 -18.69 -27.95 -2.43
N MET A 847 -19.81 -28.65 -2.66
CA MET A 847 -20.16 -29.85 -1.89
C MET A 847 -19.23 -31.02 -2.17
N ARG A 848 -18.63 -31.10 -3.37
CA ARG A 848 -17.57 -32.08 -3.69
C ARG A 848 -16.29 -31.80 -2.88
N LEU A 849 -15.92 -30.53 -2.71
CA LEU A 849 -14.79 -30.11 -1.89
C LEU A 849 -14.98 -30.45 -0.40
N LEU A 850 -16.22 -30.47 0.08
CA LEU A 850 -16.57 -30.90 1.44
C LEU A 850 -16.55 -32.44 1.64
N HIS A 851 -16.44 -33.24 0.57
CA HIS A 851 -16.46 -34.70 0.62
C HIS A 851 -15.29 -35.36 -0.15
N PRO A 852 -14.05 -35.37 0.37
CA PRO A 852 -12.88 -35.84 -0.37
C PRO A 852 -12.74 -37.37 -0.52
N HIS A 853 -13.59 -38.18 0.12
CA HIS A 853 -13.37 -39.64 0.25
C HIS A 853 -14.51 -40.53 -0.29
N ALA A 854 -15.27 -40.07 -1.27
CA ALA A 854 -16.33 -40.88 -1.89
C ALA A 854 -15.95 -41.55 -3.24
N SER A 855 -14.72 -41.42 -3.74
CA SER A 855 -14.29 -42.09 -4.99
C SER A 855 -13.20 -43.13 -4.75
N THR A 856 -13.41 -44.31 -5.33
CA THR A 856 -12.62 -45.53 -5.22
C THR A 856 -11.17 -45.36 -5.70
N ALA A 857 -10.26 -46.08 -5.02
CA ALA A 857 -8.81 -45.93 -5.03
C ALA A 857 -8.06 -46.32 -6.32
N ASP A 858 -8.73 -46.55 -7.46
CA ASP A 858 -8.11 -47.17 -8.65
C ASP A 858 -7.96 -46.23 -9.87
N GLU A 859 -8.40 -44.97 -9.82
CA GLU A 859 -8.32 -44.03 -10.97
C GLU A 859 -7.27 -42.90 -10.82
N VAL A 860 -6.45 -42.92 -9.76
CA VAL A 860 -5.54 -41.79 -9.42
C VAL A 860 -4.09 -42.02 -9.91
N GLU A 861 -3.73 -43.20 -10.42
CA GLU A 861 -2.32 -43.52 -10.71
C GLU A 861 -1.74 -42.90 -11.99
N GLU A 862 -2.54 -42.47 -12.99
CA GLU A 862 -2.01 -42.00 -14.28
C GLU A 862 -1.84 -40.47 -14.43
N ASN A 863 -2.40 -39.65 -13.53
CA ASN A 863 -2.34 -38.17 -13.63
C ASN A 863 -1.30 -37.50 -12.69
N GLU A 864 -0.62 -38.27 -11.84
CA GLU A 864 0.30 -37.72 -10.83
C GLU A 864 1.73 -37.47 -11.35
N GLU A 865 2.23 -38.24 -12.34
CA GLU A 865 3.56 -37.98 -12.95
C GLU A 865 3.58 -36.68 -13.76
N GLU A 866 2.48 -36.33 -14.45
CA GLU A 866 2.36 -35.05 -15.18
C GLU A 866 2.20 -33.84 -14.24
N ALA A 867 1.52 -34.01 -13.11
CA ALA A 867 1.40 -32.97 -12.08
C ALA A 867 2.74 -32.70 -11.36
N LEU A 868 3.53 -33.77 -11.14
CA LEU A 868 4.90 -33.69 -10.60
C LEU A 868 5.81 -32.89 -11.53
N ASP A 869 5.71 -33.13 -12.84
CA ASP A 869 6.47 -32.39 -13.85
C ASP A 869 5.93 -30.97 -14.07
N ALA A 870 4.63 -30.72 -13.88
CA ALA A 870 4.04 -29.38 -13.98
C ALA A 870 4.47 -28.44 -12.84
N GLU A 871 4.48 -28.93 -11.59
CA GLU A 871 4.92 -28.14 -10.44
C GLU A 871 6.43 -27.89 -10.52
N VAL A 872 7.23 -28.90 -10.86
CA VAL A 872 8.69 -28.78 -11.05
C VAL A 872 9.08 -27.94 -12.28
N ARG A 873 8.29 -27.94 -13.36
CA ARG A 873 8.50 -27.07 -14.55
C ARG A 873 8.07 -25.62 -14.31
N SER A 874 7.20 -25.35 -13.34
CA SER A 874 6.76 -23.99 -13.03
C SER A 874 7.84 -23.11 -12.38
N TYR A 875 8.83 -23.70 -11.72
CA TYR A 875 9.83 -22.95 -10.94
C TYR A 875 11.12 -22.54 -11.68
N PRO A 876 11.71 -23.33 -12.61
CA PRO A 876 12.88 -22.88 -13.38
C PRO A 876 12.59 -21.68 -14.28
N ASN A 877 11.34 -21.51 -14.72
CA ASN A 877 10.94 -20.39 -15.58
C ASN A 877 10.76 -19.06 -14.83
N LEU A 878 10.69 -19.07 -13.48
CA LEU A 878 10.77 -17.84 -12.67
C LEU A 878 12.22 -17.32 -12.52
N LEU A 879 13.23 -18.16 -12.76
CA LEU A 879 14.65 -17.77 -12.77
C LEU A 879 15.17 -17.35 -14.15
N ALA A 880 14.42 -17.63 -15.24
CA ALA A 880 14.74 -17.10 -16.56
C ALA A 880 14.52 -15.58 -16.67
N THR A 881 13.70 -15.01 -15.79
CA THR A 881 13.44 -13.55 -15.69
C THR A 881 14.51 -12.79 -14.91
N TYR A 882 15.54 -13.48 -14.39
CA TYR A 882 16.65 -12.92 -13.59
C TYR A 882 18.05 -13.20 -14.16
N ARG A 883 18.21 -13.28 -15.48
CA ARG A 883 19.53 -13.17 -16.13
C ARG A 883 19.69 -11.78 -16.77
N PRO A 884 20.64 -10.94 -16.32
CA PRO A 884 21.17 -9.88 -17.16
C PRO A 884 22.04 -10.52 -18.24
N SER A 885 21.85 -10.07 -19.48
CA SER A 885 22.66 -10.37 -20.65
C SER A 885 24.16 -10.26 -20.36
N VAL A 886 24.92 -11.31 -20.66
CA VAL A 886 26.37 -11.19 -20.87
C VAL A 886 26.68 -11.81 -22.23
N SER A 887 26.92 -10.95 -23.22
CA SER A 887 27.53 -11.32 -24.48
C SER A 887 28.97 -10.82 -24.53
N LYS A 888 29.86 -11.77 -24.86
CA LYS A 888 31.24 -11.65 -25.37
C LYS A 888 32.29 -10.91 -24.51
N ILE A 889 33.33 -11.65 -24.11
CA ILE A 889 34.72 -11.43 -24.56
C ILE A 889 35.43 -12.79 -24.64
N ARG A 890 36.42 -12.82 -25.53
CA ARG A 890 37.02 -13.92 -26.28
C ARG A 890 38.46 -14.15 -25.77
N GLU A 891 39.09 -15.23 -26.27
CA GLU A 891 40.55 -15.51 -26.40
C GLU A 891 41.17 -16.47 -25.34
N LEU A 892 41.98 -17.49 -25.66
CA LEU A 892 42.63 -17.95 -26.91
C LEU A 892 43.30 -19.35 -26.71
N ASP A 893 43.77 -19.92 -27.83
CA ASP A 893 44.70 -21.05 -28.07
C ASP A 893 44.10 -22.46 -28.26
N GLU A 894 44.40 -23.24 -29.31
CA GLU A 894 45.07 -23.09 -30.62
C GLU A 894 44.87 -24.44 -31.34
N ASP A 895 44.52 -24.46 -32.63
CA ASP A 895 45.13 -25.29 -33.69
C ASP A 895 44.23 -25.46 -34.94
N GLU A 896 44.87 -25.19 -36.09
CA GLU A 896 44.33 -24.97 -37.43
C GLU A 896 44.11 -26.23 -38.28
N HIS A 897 43.40 -26.00 -39.40
CA HIS A 897 43.28 -26.73 -40.68
C HIS A 897 42.06 -27.66 -40.81
N GLU A 898 41.24 -27.62 -41.86
CA GLU A 898 41.39 -27.12 -43.23
C GLU A 898 40.00 -26.86 -43.88
N LEU A 899 39.97 -26.03 -44.93
CA LEU A 899 38.81 -25.44 -45.63
C LEU A 899 37.99 -26.42 -46.49
N ASN A 900 36.67 -26.21 -46.62
CA ASN A 900 36.00 -25.83 -47.89
C ASN A 900 34.47 -25.68 -47.76
N GLU A 901 33.96 -24.68 -48.49
CA GLU A 901 32.59 -24.19 -48.65
C GLU A 901 31.70 -25.16 -49.47
N ASP A 902 30.45 -25.38 -49.03
CA ASP A 902 29.24 -25.01 -49.81
C ASP A 902 27.97 -25.30 -48.98
N ASP A 903 27.20 -24.25 -48.75
CA ASP A 903 25.96 -24.18 -47.98
C ASP A 903 24.77 -24.77 -48.74
N THR A 904 24.01 -25.68 -48.09
CA THR A 904 22.54 -25.64 -48.05
C THR A 904 22.06 -26.30 -46.75
N VAL A 905 21.63 -25.48 -45.79
CA VAL A 905 20.98 -25.94 -44.54
C VAL A 905 19.48 -26.06 -44.80
N ASP A 906 18.96 -27.28 -44.73
CA ASP A 906 17.54 -27.59 -44.55
C ASP A 906 17.40 -28.23 -43.16
N ASP A 907 17.41 -27.38 -42.12
CA ASP A 907 17.18 -27.82 -40.74
C ASP A 907 15.67 -27.90 -40.49
N GLN A 908 15.17 -29.15 -40.46
CA GLN A 908 13.84 -29.49 -40.01
C GLN A 908 13.63 -29.01 -38.57
N VAL A 909 12.80 -27.99 -38.40
CA VAL A 909 12.29 -27.57 -37.09
C VAL A 909 11.35 -28.65 -36.55
N SER A 910 11.67 -29.21 -35.39
CA SER A 910 10.76 -30.08 -34.65
C SER A 910 9.60 -29.25 -34.09
N ILE A 911 8.47 -29.26 -34.79
CA ILE A 911 7.24 -28.58 -34.36
C ILE A 911 6.54 -29.43 -33.30
N ASN A 912 6.31 -28.85 -32.11
CA ASN A 912 5.48 -29.47 -31.07
C ASN A 912 4.01 -29.40 -31.50
N LEU A 913 3.49 -30.51 -32.02
CA LEU A 913 2.14 -30.63 -32.58
C LEU A 913 1.05 -30.27 -31.56
N ALA A 914 1.23 -30.60 -30.27
CA ALA A 914 0.25 -30.26 -29.22
C ALA A 914 0.16 -28.75 -28.99
N THR A 915 1.25 -28.02 -29.18
CA THR A 915 1.25 -26.55 -29.06
C THR A 915 0.52 -25.90 -30.24
N VAL A 916 0.68 -26.46 -31.44
CA VAL A 916 -0.02 -25.99 -32.65
C VAL A 916 -1.51 -26.33 -32.58
N GLU A 917 -1.86 -27.49 -32.06
CA GLU A 917 -3.24 -27.94 -31.88
C GLU A 917 -3.98 -27.06 -30.87
N ASN A 918 -3.38 -26.79 -29.70
CA ASN A 918 -3.91 -25.85 -28.70
C ASN A 918 -4.01 -24.41 -29.23
N LEU A 919 -3.07 -23.98 -30.08
CA LEU A 919 -3.13 -22.68 -30.74
C LEU A 919 -4.31 -22.58 -31.71
N LEU A 920 -4.56 -23.64 -32.49
CA LEU A 920 -5.64 -23.70 -33.46
C LEU A 920 -7.02 -23.82 -32.78
N GLU A 921 -7.12 -24.58 -31.69
CA GLU A 921 -8.34 -24.62 -30.87
C GLU A 921 -8.62 -23.28 -30.19
N SER A 922 -7.60 -22.63 -29.64
CA SER A 922 -7.75 -21.31 -29.04
C SER A 922 -8.14 -20.24 -30.09
N PHE A 923 -7.63 -20.32 -31.33
CA PHE A 923 -8.09 -19.46 -32.43
C PHE A 923 -9.53 -19.79 -32.89
N LYS A 924 -9.89 -21.08 -32.98
CA LYS A 924 -11.26 -21.51 -33.32
C LYS A 924 -12.29 -21.08 -32.27
N SER A 925 -11.91 -21.13 -30.98
CA SER A 925 -12.76 -20.65 -29.88
C SER A 925 -13.05 -19.15 -29.97
N GLN A 926 -12.17 -18.39 -30.65
CA GLN A 926 -12.32 -16.95 -30.87
C GLN A 926 -13.12 -16.62 -32.16
N GLN A 927 -13.56 -17.61 -32.94
CA GLN A 927 -14.37 -17.47 -34.16
C GLN A 927 -13.91 -16.37 -35.16
N GLY A 928 -12.61 -16.04 -35.19
CA GLY A 928 -12.07 -14.98 -36.07
C GLY A 928 -12.35 -13.54 -35.61
N LEU A 929 -12.78 -13.34 -34.37
CA LEU A 929 -12.87 -12.05 -33.67
C LEU A 929 -11.51 -11.64 -33.06
N PRO A 930 -11.29 -10.35 -32.73
CA PRO A 930 -10.04 -9.89 -32.13
C PRO A 930 -9.89 -10.42 -30.69
N GLY A 931 -9.12 -11.50 -30.53
CA GLY A 931 -8.69 -12.04 -29.25
C GLY A 931 -7.17 -11.96 -29.05
N PRO A 932 -6.65 -12.31 -27.85
CA PRO A 932 -5.24 -12.19 -27.50
C PRO A 932 -4.31 -12.90 -28.50
N LEU A 933 -4.72 -14.06 -28.99
CA LEU A 933 -3.96 -14.85 -29.95
C LEU A 933 -4.00 -14.25 -31.37
N SER A 934 -5.15 -13.74 -31.79
CA SER A 934 -5.34 -13.02 -33.06
C SER A 934 -4.51 -11.71 -33.08
N GLY A 935 -4.45 -11.00 -31.96
CA GLY A 935 -3.60 -9.81 -31.78
C GLY A 935 -2.10 -10.13 -31.82
N ILE A 936 -1.67 -11.24 -31.22
CA ILE A 936 -0.28 -11.69 -31.24
C ILE A 936 0.13 -12.12 -32.66
N LEU A 937 -0.67 -12.93 -33.36
CA LEU A 937 -0.38 -13.37 -34.72
C LEU A 937 -0.43 -12.22 -35.74
N GLY A 938 -1.37 -11.27 -35.56
CA GLY A 938 -1.44 -10.04 -36.34
C GLY A 938 -0.21 -9.13 -36.12
N GLY A 939 0.28 -9.04 -34.88
CA GLY A 939 1.53 -8.33 -34.55
C GLY A 939 2.78 -8.99 -35.12
N LEU A 940 2.74 -10.30 -35.38
CA LEU A 940 3.80 -11.07 -36.03
C LEU A 940 3.65 -11.14 -37.56
N GLY A 941 2.64 -10.48 -38.14
CA GLY A 941 2.39 -10.43 -39.58
C GLY A 941 1.82 -11.71 -40.18
N VAL A 942 1.34 -12.64 -39.35
CA VAL A 942 0.76 -13.92 -39.78
C VAL A 942 -0.77 -13.78 -39.85
N VAL A 943 -1.32 -13.84 -41.07
CA VAL A 943 -2.76 -13.81 -41.31
C VAL A 943 -3.26 -15.24 -41.58
N LEU A 944 -4.00 -15.81 -40.65
CA LEU A 944 -4.66 -17.12 -40.85
C LEU A 944 -5.98 -16.93 -41.62
N PRO A 945 -6.32 -17.80 -42.59
CA PRO A 945 -7.57 -17.70 -43.33
C PRO A 945 -8.77 -17.90 -42.39
N ARG A 946 -9.81 -17.08 -42.54
CA ARG A 946 -11.09 -17.27 -41.84
C ARG A 946 -11.82 -18.48 -42.44
N ASP A 947 -12.37 -19.34 -41.60
CA ASP A 947 -13.28 -20.41 -42.00
C ASP A 947 -14.59 -19.77 -42.50
N GLU A 948 -14.65 -19.37 -43.77
CA GLU A 948 -15.92 -19.14 -44.45
C GLU A 948 -16.54 -20.50 -44.73
N GLY A 949 -17.60 -20.82 -43.99
CA GLY A 949 -18.45 -21.95 -44.27
C GLY A 949 -18.95 -21.89 -45.71
N LYS A 950 -18.75 -23.01 -46.42
CA LYS A 950 -19.33 -23.27 -47.73
C LYS A 950 -20.83 -22.91 -47.73
N GLU A 951 -21.22 -21.93 -48.53
CA GLU A 951 -22.46 -22.00 -49.30
C GLU A 951 -22.44 -21.04 -50.50
N ASN A 952 -22.62 -21.65 -51.68
CA ASN A 952 -23.16 -21.11 -52.92
C ASN A 952 -22.22 -20.36 -53.89
N GLU A 953 -21.53 -21.17 -54.70
CA GLU A 953 -21.60 -21.03 -56.15
C GLU A 953 -23.07 -20.89 -56.58
N GLU A 954 -23.54 -19.70 -56.95
CA GLU A 954 -24.44 -19.52 -58.10
C GLU A 954 -24.62 -18.03 -58.46
N GLU A 955 -24.40 -17.78 -59.75
CA GLU A 955 -24.91 -16.68 -60.58
C GLU A 955 -24.23 -15.30 -60.57
N ALA A 956 -23.46 -15.13 -61.64
CA ALA A 956 -23.02 -13.89 -62.25
C ALA A 956 -24.18 -13.11 -62.90
N SER A 957 -24.23 -11.78 -62.65
CA SER A 957 -24.42 -10.73 -63.67
C SER A 957 -24.27 -9.34 -63.05
#